data_AF-A0A1B9LT46-F1
#
_entry.id   AF-A0A1B9LT46-F1
#
_cell.length_a   1.000
_cell.length_b   1.000
_cell.length_c   1.000
_cell.angle_alpha   90.00
_cell.angle_beta   90.00
_cell.angle_gamma   90.00
#
_symmetry.space_group_name_H-M   'P 1'
#
loop_
_entity.id
_entity.type
_entity.pdbx_description
1 polymer ?
#
loop_
_entity_poly.entity_id
_entity_poly.type
_entity_poly.pdbx_seq_one_letter_code
_entity_poly.pdbx_strand_id
1 'polypeptide(L)'
;MGVTLGWLDREQAKELLFLALDIAIRPIDRKVWLDTLYDLGITDAELCQRVPALIPLLAMGESAIINRLAPVLIPFVDDELLIEVMTACLSSKIKSVKKLVLKIALNRKAPQNTDLFMPLLNLLLDQTDESIVALTSKLITQWHLDDHTVQSNSSELQQLWQPTPPLWQLPPFELEPISPDVLTELASELVKRNISGHDSVTERFLAVANIIAYHDPQAAKASLAGIKLRVDQLLGFLFYWRKGEEIPYHKYLSDLLTARDYIVCKNLGKIPCLLSTPSMSDLSITVDDLSQRLAIYQQLKIDALEADLFLALTRLDVSTKTSSTIEKLKKLNVAVVLQSGQKMPIDASSLVLQYLDDPLIEPKLALNTYIEDVLSLPQSLNYFPKRIGNNGFTKILAIFPLWNDSAIPSDIDWATYYHQGFEFQQIVNRRSPFDSRSAMALLAMQRANSPYVASNMAQAVNDAWQRGLLIPGVADILLLERFSQVPCRIASLVSVLTDIAKQGILSVVWPILDQLIIASCKAPRLLSGTLETVDAIAEFLPEVQYAVDQGIADANQLQLLGIRMLASKKEGSANAIKKAKAIVEKLPKIAPLKQDVSMRAPDDFDQVWPKPQKAKVVPEDNVSITISKPVIEQSSRFSKALAKSLMFTLKLPNVSNQVFHIVKNDWYYDLEYEFQCEAYPALSKDQQVIPNFQSRVWLHWCINKQLLVVEKTRNWQENNDGPLSSKYNLIFLNTDNLIFSKSLVTVIIGLLAQDSDTYKANFIFEKNVKKGIIDADTMRKAIILFLDYPDLSPAKLIRLLEKKPSLLPIFCPVLIECIKFVGNLVKQGEKIPAWINRILDMSLNYAPYLKEATRRGYLTEPDSQWQGLADIAQAKAKSVAVNKAKQLLELLK
;
A
#
# COMPACT_ATOMS: atom_id res chain seq x y z
N MET A 1 -0.36 16.09 45.41
CA MET A 1 -1.21 17.22 45.88
C MET A 1 -2.31 16.77 46.83
N GLY A 2 -3.21 15.85 46.46
CA GLY A 2 -4.26 15.35 47.38
C GLY A 2 -3.74 14.78 48.70
N VAL A 3 -2.66 13.97 48.65
CA VAL A 3 -1.96 13.46 49.86
C VAL A 3 -1.31 14.59 50.66
N THR A 4 -0.60 15.50 49.98
CA THR A 4 0.04 16.68 50.60
C THR A 4 -0.95 17.60 51.30
N LEU A 5 -2.18 17.69 50.79
CA LEU A 5 -3.27 18.50 51.34
C LEU A 5 -4.14 17.74 52.36
N GLY A 6 -3.84 16.46 52.63
CA GLY A 6 -4.60 15.62 53.57
C GLY A 6 -5.98 15.17 53.09
N TRP A 7 -6.29 15.32 51.80
CA TRP A 7 -7.57 14.89 51.21
C TRP A 7 -7.64 13.39 50.90
N LEU A 8 -6.47 12.77 50.75
CA LEU A 8 -6.31 11.33 50.52
C LEU A 8 -5.21 10.81 51.43
N ASP A 9 -5.45 9.63 51.99
CA ASP A 9 -4.40 8.88 52.66
C ASP A 9 -3.36 8.36 51.65
N ARG A 10 -2.09 8.24 52.06
CA ARG A 10 -1.00 7.77 51.19
C ARG A 10 -1.25 6.34 50.70
N GLU A 11 -1.73 5.45 51.56
CA GLU A 11 -2.01 4.06 51.19
C GLU A 11 -3.19 3.98 50.23
N GLN A 12 -4.24 4.78 50.46
CA GLN A 12 -5.35 4.90 49.52
C GLN A 12 -4.91 5.42 48.15
N ALA A 13 -4.05 6.44 48.12
CA ALA A 13 -3.49 6.96 46.88
C ALA A 13 -2.62 5.93 46.15
N LYS A 14 -1.82 5.14 46.89
CA LYS A 14 -1.00 4.06 46.35
C LYS A 14 -1.84 2.97 45.69
N GLU A 15 -2.90 2.49 46.35
CA GLU A 15 -3.81 1.48 45.80
C GLU A 15 -4.52 1.97 44.54
N LEU A 16 -4.99 3.22 44.53
CA LEU A 16 -5.61 3.83 43.34
C LEU A 16 -4.64 3.94 42.16
N LEU A 17 -3.37 4.24 42.42
CA LEU A 17 -2.35 4.33 41.38
C LEU A 17 -1.96 2.96 40.79
N PHE A 18 -1.92 1.91 41.62
CA PHE A 18 -1.75 0.54 41.11
C PHE A 18 -2.94 0.08 40.28
N LEU A 19 -4.17 0.39 40.71
CA LEU A 19 -5.36 0.13 39.91
C LEU A 19 -5.33 0.91 38.58
N ALA A 20 -4.91 2.18 38.60
CA ALA A 20 -4.78 3.00 37.41
C ALA A 20 -3.73 2.45 36.42
N LEU A 21 -2.63 1.89 36.94
CA LEU A 21 -1.62 1.20 36.13
C LEU A 21 -2.19 -0.03 35.43
N ASP A 22 -2.98 -0.83 36.14
CA ASP A 22 -3.56 -2.08 35.62
C ASP A 22 -4.58 -1.82 34.50
N ILE A 23 -5.45 -0.81 34.66
CA ILE A 23 -6.49 -0.48 33.67
C ILE A 23 -6.00 0.40 32.51
N ALA A 24 -4.79 0.96 32.59
CA ALA A 24 -4.28 1.88 31.59
C ALA A 24 -4.05 1.18 30.25
N ILE A 25 -4.64 1.73 29.16
CA ILE A 25 -4.54 1.15 27.82
C ILE A 25 -3.31 1.68 27.07
N ARG A 26 -2.97 2.97 27.20
CA ARG A 26 -1.89 3.60 26.42
C ARG A 26 -0.53 3.53 27.13
N PRO A 27 0.57 3.30 26.38
CA PRO A 27 1.93 3.28 26.95
C PRO A 27 2.32 4.56 27.70
N ILE A 28 1.87 5.72 27.20
CA ILE A 28 2.19 7.01 27.82
C ILE A 28 1.49 7.17 29.18
N ASP A 29 0.28 6.63 29.34
CA ASP A 29 -0.49 6.73 30.58
C ASP A 29 0.13 5.84 31.66
N ARG A 30 0.53 4.60 31.32
CA ARG A 30 1.27 3.71 32.23
C ARG A 30 2.56 4.34 32.73
N LYS A 31 3.32 4.98 31.83
CA LYS A 31 4.53 5.70 32.22
C LYS A 31 4.21 6.82 33.23
N VAL A 32 3.19 7.62 32.97
CA VAL A 32 2.79 8.74 33.85
C VAL A 32 2.32 8.21 35.22
N TRP A 33 1.56 7.11 35.28
CA TRP A 33 1.15 6.53 36.55
C TRP A 33 2.32 5.94 37.34
N LEU A 34 3.27 5.31 36.66
CA LEU A 34 4.50 4.85 37.30
C LEU A 34 5.35 6.01 37.81
N ASP A 35 5.51 7.10 37.02
CA ASP A 35 6.14 8.34 37.47
C ASP A 35 5.45 8.87 38.75
N THR A 36 4.12 8.90 38.75
CA THR A 36 3.32 9.39 39.90
C THR A 36 3.47 8.52 41.15
N LEU A 37 3.62 7.19 41.00
CA LEU A 37 3.94 6.30 42.12
C LEU A 37 5.30 6.63 42.76
N TYR A 38 6.31 6.92 41.95
CA TYR A 38 7.62 7.36 42.46
C TYR A 38 7.53 8.73 43.13
N ASP A 39 6.75 9.66 42.58
CA ASP A 39 6.50 10.97 43.19
C ASP A 39 5.74 10.86 44.54
N LEU A 40 4.94 9.81 44.72
CA LEU A 40 4.31 9.46 46.00
C LEU A 40 5.29 8.87 47.03
N GLY A 41 6.53 8.61 46.61
CA GLY A 41 7.59 8.04 47.44
C GLY A 41 7.41 6.55 47.68
N ILE A 42 7.01 5.78 46.66
CA ILE A 42 7.00 4.32 46.74
C ILE A 42 8.42 3.77 46.90
N THR A 43 8.58 2.78 47.77
CA THR A 43 9.85 2.12 48.03
C THR A 43 10.01 0.84 47.20
N ASP A 44 11.25 0.39 47.00
CA ASP A 44 11.56 -0.87 46.33
C ASP A 44 10.91 -2.07 47.03
N ALA A 45 10.82 -2.05 48.35
CA ALA A 45 10.14 -3.08 49.14
C ALA A 45 8.62 -3.11 48.87
N GLU A 46 7.99 -1.95 48.75
CA GLU A 46 6.56 -1.85 48.40
C GLU A 46 6.29 -2.35 46.96
N LEU A 47 7.22 -2.15 46.02
CA LEU A 47 7.14 -2.72 44.68
C LEU A 47 7.31 -4.25 44.70
N CYS A 48 8.25 -4.77 45.48
CA CYS A 48 8.48 -6.21 45.62
C CYS A 48 7.28 -6.94 46.24
N GLN A 49 6.50 -6.30 47.12
CA GLN A 49 5.27 -6.87 47.69
C GLN A 49 4.12 -7.00 46.66
N ARG A 50 4.26 -6.39 45.48
CA ARG A 50 3.22 -6.33 44.44
C ARG A 50 3.65 -7.00 43.12
N VAL A 51 4.70 -7.84 43.14
CA VAL A 51 5.26 -8.49 41.94
C VAL A 51 4.19 -9.14 41.03
N PRO A 52 3.23 -9.94 41.53
CA PRO A 52 2.22 -10.57 40.67
C PRO A 52 1.39 -9.58 39.85
N ALA A 53 1.08 -8.40 40.41
CA ALA A 53 0.34 -7.35 39.71
C ALA A 53 1.22 -6.58 38.70
N LEU A 54 2.55 -6.65 38.82
CA LEU A 54 3.50 -5.98 37.94
C LEU A 54 3.92 -6.83 36.74
N ILE A 55 3.82 -8.17 36.82
CA ILE A 55 4.19 -9.08 35.72
C ILE A 55 3.44 -8.76 34.41
N PRO A 56 2.10 -8.55 34.40
CA PRO A 56 1.39 -8.18 33.18
C PRO A 56 1.91 -6.88 32.54
N LEU A 57 2.33 -5.90 33.36
CA LEU A 57 2.89 -4.64 32.89
C LEU A 57 4.27 -4.85 32.24
N LEU A 58 5.11 -5.73 32.80
CA LEU A 58 6.41 -6.09 32.23
C LEU A 58 6.25 -6.81 30.88
N ALA A 59 5.23 -7.67 30.76
CA ALA A 59 4.95 -8.44 29.55
C ALA A 59 4.53 -7.56 28.35
N MET A 60 4.12 -6.31 28.60
CA MET A 60 3.86 -5.34 27.52
C MET A 60 5.14 -4.90 26.77
N GLY A 61 6.33 -5.21 27.30
CA GLY A 61 7.60 -5.04 26.58
C GLY A 61 8.12 -3.61 26.52
N GLU A 62 7.54 -2.68 27.28
CA GLU A 62 7.81 -1.23 27.23
C GLU A 62 9.11 -0.86 27.96
N SER A 63 10.06 -0.21 27.28
CA SER A 63 11.35 0.15 27.88
C SER A 63 11.21 1.10 29.07
N ALA A 64 10.23 2.00 29.09
CA ALA A 64 10.03 2.95 30.19
C ALA A 64 9.62 2.25 31.50
N ILE A 65 8.91 1.13 31.41
CA ILE A 65 8.45 0.32 32.55
C ILE A 65 9.57 -0.63 32.97
N ILE A 66 10.08 -1.43 32.03
CA ILE A 66 11.06 -2.49 32.33
C ILE A 66 12.37 -1.90 32.87
N ASN A 67 12.85 -0.77 32.31
CA ASN A 67 14.10 -0.16 32.78
C ASN A 67 14.04 0.34 34.23
N ARG A 68 12.84 0.52 34.81
CA ARG A 68 12.65 0.96 36.20
C ARG A 68 12.32 -0.19 37.12
N LEU A 69 11.44 -1.09 36.69
CA LEU A 69 10.98 -2.20 37.52
C LEU A 69 11.96 -3.37 37.52
N ALA A 70 12.56 -3.76 36.39
CA ALA A 70 13.46 -4.92 36.35
C ALA A 70 14.69 -4.80 37.28
N PRO A 71 15.37 -3.64 37.40
CA PRO A 71 16.46 -3.45 38.37
C PRO A 71 16.03 -3.58 39.83
N VAL A 72 14.76 -3.32 40.14
CA VAL A 72 14.20 -3.42 41.49
C VAL A 72 13.72 -4.85 41.76
N LEU A 73 13.02 -5.47 40.82
CA LEU A 73 12.35 -6.75 41.05
C LEU A 73 13.32 -7.94 40.94
N ILE A 74 14.14 -8.01 39.88
CA ILE A 74 14.99 -9.19 39.61
C ILE A 74 15.96 -9.49 40.76
N PRO A 75 16.60 -8.52 41.43
CA PRO A 75 17.50 -8.83 42.54
C PRO A 75 16.81 -9.36 43.81
N PHE A 76 15.52 -9.06 44.02
CA PHE A 76 14.84 -9.25 45.32
C PHE A 76 13.61 -10.15 45.28
N VAL A 77 13.05 -10.42 44.10
CA VAL A 77 11.93 -11.37 43.94
C VAL A 77 12.36 -12.78 44.38
N ASP A 78 11.42 -13.57 44.88
CA ASP A 78 11.62 -14.99 45.17
C ASP A 78 11.86 -15.81 43.91
N ASP A 79 12.46 -16.99 44.07
CA ASP A 79 12.85 -17.83 42.93
C ASP A 79 11.64 -18.35 42.14
N GLU A 80 10.47 -18.47 42.78
CA GLU A 80 9.21 -18.89 42.16
C GLU A 80 8.70 -17.85 41.14
N LEU A 81 8.69 -16.56 41.48
CA LEU A 81 8.25 -15.50 40.56
C LEU A 81 9.36 -14.97 39.66
N LEU A 82 10.64 -15.30 39.95
CA LEU A 82 11.78 -14.87 39.14
C LEU A 82 11.66 -15.30 37.67
N ILE A 83 11.22 -16.53 37.41
CA ILE A 83 11.04 -17.04 36.04
C ILE A 83 9.97 -16.25 35.29
N GLU A 84 8.87 -15.90 35.94
CA GLU A 84 7.77 -15.12 35.35
C GLU A 84 8.21 -13.69 35.05
N VAL A 85 8.87 -13.03 36.00
CA VAL A 85 9.41 -11.67 35.84
C VAL A 85 10.44 -11.62 34.72
N MET A 86 11.38 -12.57 34.68
CA MET A 86 12.40 -12.63 33.63
C MET A 86 11.80 -12.95 32.27
N THR A 87 10.86 -13.90 32.18
CA THR A 87 10.15 -14.22 30.93
C THR A 87 9.41 -13.01 30.39
N ALA A 88 8.64 -12.32 31.26
CA ALA A 88 7.93 -11.11 30.90
C ALA A 88 8.87 -10.01 30.37
N CYS A 89 9.99 -9.76 31.05
CA CYS A 89 10.96 -8.75 30.62
C CYS A 89 11.70 -9.13 29.31
N LEU A 90 12.12 -10.39 29.18
CA LEU A 90 12.91 -10.89 28.05
C LEU A 90 12.09 -11.10 26.77
N SER A 91 10.75 -11.12 26.89
CA SER A 91 9.83 -11.08 25.75
C SER A 91 9.89 -9.77 24.95
N SER A 92 10.41 -8.69 25.54
CA SER A 92 10.53 -7.38 24.87
C SER A 92 11.34 -7.47 23.58
N LYS A 93 10.83 -6.90 22.48
CA LYS A 93 11.56 -6.83 21.20
C LYS A 93 12.74 -5.85 21.22
N ILE A 94 12.95 -5.13 22.33
CA ILE A 94 13.96 -4.07 22.44
C ILE A 94 15.30 -4.65 22.92
N LYS A 95 16.32 -4.61 22.06
CA LYS A 95 17.66 -5.18 22.33
C LYS A 95 18.32 -4.64 23.60
N SER A 96 18.23 -3.33 23.86
CA SER A 96 18.82 -2.71 25.05
C SER A 96 18.16 -3.17 26.35
N VAL A 97 16.85 -3.45 26.33
CA VAL A 97 16.09 -3.98 27.46
C VAL A 97 16.54 -5.41 27.78
N LYS A 98 16.61 -6.31 26.78
CA LYS A 98 17.11 -7.67 27.00
C LYS A 98 18.52 -7.68 27.59
N LYS A 99 19.41 -6.83 27.08
CA LYS A 99 20.78 -6.69 27.60
C LYS A 99 20.80 -6.18 29.05
N LEU A 100 19.92 -5.24 29.40
CA LEU A 100 19.79 -4.75 30.78
C LEU A 100 19.34 -5.88 31.71
N VAL A 101 18.28 -6.61 31.34
CA VAL A 101 17.71 -7.70 32.13
C VAL A 101 18.74 -8.81 32.35
N LEU A 102 19.44 -9.26 31.29
CA LEU A 102 20.50 -10.26 31.41
C LEU A 102 21.64 -9.78 32.31
N LYS A 103 22.05 -8.50 32.23
CA LYS A 103 23.07 -7.94 33.12
C LYS A 103 22.64 -7.88 34.57
N ILE A 104 21.38 -7.60 34.85
CA ILE A 104 20.84 -7.60 36.21
C ILE A 104 20.81 -9.04 36.75
N ALA A 105 20.35 -10.00 35.94
CA ALA A 105 20.32 -11.41 36.30
C ALA A 105 21.72 -11.98 36.59
N LEU A 106 22.74 -11.57 35.82
CA LEU A 106 24.15 -11.91 36.06
C LEU A 106 24.66 -11.42 37.43
N ASN A 107 24.03 -10.42 38.05
CA ASN A 107 24.42 -9.96 39.39
C ASN A 107 23.65 -10.66 40.51
N ARG A 108 22.73 -11.58 40.18
CA ARG A 108 21.96 -12.36 41.16
C ARG A 108 22.62 -13.73 41.38
N LYS A 109 22.49 -14.26 42.61
CA LYS A 109 22.78 -15.67 42.89
C LYS A 109 21.84 -16.58 42.08
N ALA A 110 22.33 -17.76 41.71
CA ALA A 110 21.54 -18.75 40.99
C ALA A 110 20.28 -19.14 41.81
N PRO A 111 19.08 -19.15 41.21
CA PRO A 111 17.85 -19.60 41.87
C PRO A 111 17.88 -21.12 42.15
N GLN A 112 17.00 -21.63 43.01
CA GLN A 112 16.95 -23.07 43.31
C GLN A 112 16.55 -23.96 42.11
N ASN A 113 15.70 -23.45 41.21
CA ASN A 113 15.19 -24.18 40.04
C ASN A 113 15.76 -23.60 38.74
N THR A 114 17.09 -23.53 38.62
CA THR A 114 17.77 -22.97 37.45
C THR A 114 17.31 -23.61 36.14
N ASP A 115 17.10 -24.93 36.11
CA ASP A 115 16.73 -25.68 34.90
C ASP A 115 15.46 -25.16 34.21
N LEU A 116 14.52 -24.56 34.97
CA LEU A 116 13.29 -23.96 34.42
C LEU A 116 13.57 -22.77 33.49
N PHE A 117 14.75 -22.15 33.59
CA PHE A 117 15.16 -21.04 32.73
C PHE A 117 15.72 -21.51 31.38
N MET A 118 16.08 -22.79 31.22
CA MET A 118 16.73 -23.28 30.00
C MET A 118 15.89 -23.07 28.72
N PRO A 119 14.57 -23.32 28.68
CA PRO A 119 13.76 -23.03 27.50
C PRO A 119 13.81 -21.55 27.10
N LEU A 120 13.76 -20.65 28.09
CA LEU A 120 13.84 -19.20 27.87
C LEU A 120 15.23 -18.78 27.37
N LEU A 121 16.30 -19.34 27.95
CA LEU A 121 17.68 -18.99 27.59
C LEU A 121 18.06 -19.54 26.21
N ASN A 122 17.59 -20.73 25.82
CA ASN A 122 17.80 -21.30 24.48
C ASN A 122 17.22 -20.38 23.39
N LEU A 123 16.01 -19.86 23.60
CA LEU A 123 15.41 -18.85 22.70
C LEU A 123 16.25 -17.57 22.56
N LEU A 124 17.12 -17.26 23.52
CA LEU A 124 18.05 -16.14 23.46
C LEU A 124 19.40 -16.52 22.80
N LEU A 125 19.83 -17.77 22.89
CA LEU A 125 21.03 -18.28 22.21
C LEU A 125 20.82 -18.36 20.69
N ASP A 126 19.61 -18.62 20.23
CA ASP A 126 19.25 -18.66 18.80
C ASP A 126 19.10 -17.27 18.15
N GLN A 127 19.30 -16.18 18.91
CA GLN A 127 19.19 -14.82 18.38
C GLN A 127 20.44 -14.38 17.63
N THR A 128 20.24 -13.52 16.63
CA THR A 128 21.33 -13.00 15.78
C THR A 128 22.26 -11.96 16.46
N ASP A 129 21.90 -11.44 17.65
CA ASP A 129 22.72 -10.45 18.35
C ASP A 129 23.78 -11.14 19.22
N GLU A 130 25.02 -11.15 18.73
CA GLU A 130 26.18 -11.78 19.40
C GLU A 130 26.37 -11.35 20.85
N SER A 131 26.02 -10.10 21.19
CA SER A 131 26.18 -9.62 22.57
C SER A 131 25.06 -10.09 23.52
N ILE A 132 23.86 -10.39 23.00
CA ILE A 132 22.81 -11.08 23.76
C ILE A 132 23.23 -12.53 23.97
N VAL A 133 23.64 -13.23 22.91
CA VAL A 133 24.14 -14.62 23.00
C VAL A 133 25.29 -14.74 23.99
N ALA A 134 26.25 -13.81 23.98
CA ALA A 134 27.36 -13.79 24.92
C ALA A 134 26.92 -13.53 26.38
N LEU A 135 25.94 -12.65 26.62
CA LEU A 135 25.41 -12.41 27.97
C LEU A 135 24.59 -13.62 28.47
N THR A 136 23.78 -14.23 27.61
CA THR A 136 23.03 -15.45 27.90
C THR A 136 23.96 -16.61 28.24
N SER A 137 25.01 -16.83 27.42
CA SER A 137 26.01 -17.88 27.67
C SER A 137 26.72 -17.67 29.01
N LYS A 138 27.10 -16.42 29.34
CA LYS A 138 27.67 -16.10 30.66
C LYS A 138 26.72 -16.40 31.80
N LEU A 139 25.42 -16.16 31.62
CA LEU A 139 24.41 -16.41 32.64
C LEU A 139 24.22 -17.91 32.87
N ILE A 140 24.17 -18.70 31.79
CA ILE A 140 24.14 -20.18 31.85
C ILE A 140 25.34 -20.70 32.64
N THR A 141 26.55 -20.23 32.31
CA THR A 141 27.77 -20.62 33.03
C THR A 141 27.73 -20.21 34.49
N GLN A 142 27.30 -18.98 34.80
CA GLN A 142 27.30 -18.46 36.16
C GLN A 142 26.25 -19.11 37.06
N TRP A 143 25.12 -19.52 36.48
CA TRP A 143 24.07 -20.23 37.21
C TRP A 143 24.29 -21.75 37.25
N HIS A 144 25.42 -22.25 36.74
CA HIS A 144 25.77 -23.67 36.71
C HIS A 144 24.67 -24.53 36.08
N LEU A 145 24.04 -24.00 35.03
CA LEU A 145 23.07 -24.73 34.23
C LEU A 145 23.82 -25.80 33.44
N ASP A 146 23.55 -27.08 33.75
CA ASP A 146 24.18 -28.20 33.05
C ASP A 146 23.79 -28.13 31.57
N ASP A 147 24.82 -28.00 30.74
CA ASP A 147 24.73 -27.98 29.29
C ASP A 147 24.42 -29.41 28.82
N HIS A 148 23.18 -29.85 29.07
CA HIS A 148 22.56 -30.81 28.17
C HIS A 148 22.45 -30.11 26.83
N THR A 149 23.56 -30.21 26.10
CA THR A 149 23.70 -30.00 24.68
C THR A 149 22.44 -30.52 24.01
N VAL A 150 21.50 -29.60 23.84
CA VAL A 150 20.50 -29.71 22.80
C VAL A 150 21.35 -29.66 21.56
N GLN A 151 21.67 -30.85 21.04
CA GLN A 151 21.98 -31.02 19.63
C GLN A 151 21.08 -30.03 18.92
N SER A 152 21.68 -29.03 18.27
CA SER A 152 20.99 -28.23 17.27
C SER A 152 20.16 -29.24 16.50
N ASN A 153 18.82 -29.16 16.62
CA ASN A 153 17.94 -30.11 15.96
C ASN A 153 18.47 -30.19 14.53
N SER A 154 19.15 -31.28 14.20
CA SER A 154 19.35 -31.66 12.82
C SER A 154 17.92 -31.94 12.42
N SER A 155 17.25 -30.89 11.93
CA SER A 155 15.83 -30.91 11.63
C SER A 155 15.61 -32.20 10.87
N GLU A 156 14.89 -33.14 11.47
CA GLU A 156 14.40 -34.29 10.72
C GLU A 156 13.75 -33.69 9.48
N LEU A 157 14.18 -34.16 8.30
CA LEU A 157 13.67 -33.63 7.03
C LEU A 157 12.15 -33.76 7.06
N GLN A 158 11.47 -32.61 7.04
CA GLN A 158 10.02 -32.51 7.16
C GLN A 158 9.31 -32.79 5.83
N GLN A 159 10.09 -32.99 4.76
CA GLN A 159 9.60 -33.20 3.40
C GLN A 159 8.73 -32.03 2.94
N LEU A 160 9.23 -30.80 3.16
CA LEU A 160 8.46 -29.58 2.88
C LEU A 160 8.24 -29.34 1.37
N TRP A 161 9.01 -30.02 0.52
CA TRP A 161 8.84 -29.98 -0.93
C TRP A 161 7.78 -30.99 -1.38
N GLN A 162 6.54 -30.53 -1.53
CA GLN A 162 5.43 -31.35 -2.02
C GLN A 162 5.18 -31.13 -3.52
N PRO A 163 4.74 -32.17 -4.26
CA PRO A 163 4.30 -32.02 -5.64
C PRO A 163 3.07 -31.12 -5.71
N THR A 164 2.94 -30.35 -6.79
CA THR A 164 1.77 -29.47 -7.00
C THR A 164 0.50 -30.31 -7.09
N PRO A 165 -0.50 -30.05 -6.23
CA PRO A 165 -1.80 -30.73 -6.31
C PRO A 165 -2.45 -30.53 -7.69
N PRO A 166 -3.26 -31.50 -8.17
CA PRO A 166 -4.01 -31.32 -9.39
C PRO A 166 -5.00 -30.16 -9.24
N LEU A 167 -5.26 -29.46 -10.35
CA LEU A 167 -6.28 -28.42 -10.38
C LEU A 167 -7.64 -29.00 -9.97
N TRP A 168 -8.26 -28.40 -8.96
CA TRP A 168 -9.56 -28.84 -8.46
C TRP A 168 -10.67 -28.68 -9.50
N GLN A 169 -11.77 -29.39 -9.28
CA GLN A 169 -12.99 -29.20 -10.04
C GLN A 169 -13.86 -28.15 -9.33
N LEU A 170 -14.17 -27.07 -10.05
CA LEU A 170 -14.99 -25.98 -9.53
C LEU A 170 -16.44 -26.48 -9.26
N PRO A 171 -16.93 -26.40 -8.01
CA PRO A 171 -18.30 -26.80 -7.69
C PRO A 171 -19.34 -25.76 -8.17
N PRO A 172 -20.61 -26.20 -8.36
CA PRO A 172 -21.71 -25.28 -8.59
C PRO A 172 -21.94 -24.37 -7.38
N PHE A 173 -22.61 -23.24 -7.60
CA PHE A 173 -22.99 -22.33 -6.53
C PHE A 173 -24.04 -22.98 -5.60
N GLU A 174 -23.79 -22.95 -4.29
CA GLU A 174 -24.68 -23.52 -3.28
C GLU A 174 -25.81 -22.52 -2.93
N LEU A 175 -26.97 -22.68 -3.58
CA LEU A 175 -28.17 -21.89 -3.28
C LEU A 175 -29.02 -22.52 -2.17
N GLU A 176 -29.34 -23.81 -2.32
CA GLU A 176 -30.18 -24.57 -1.38
C GLU A 176 -29.44 -24.91 -0.08
N PRO A 177 -30.12 -25.13 1.06
CA PRO A 177 -31.57 -25.03 1.25
C PRO A 177 -32.08 -23.58 1.38
N ILE A 178 -33.29 -23.32 0.90
CA ILE A 178 -33.97 -22.02 1.06
C ILE A 178 -35.01 -22.10 2.18
N SER A 179 -34.76 -21.42 3.31
CA SER A 179 -35.72 -21.32 4.42
C SER A 179 -35.52 -20.04 5.25
N PRO A 180 -36.56 -19.61 6.02
CA PRO A 180 -36.44 -18.50 6.99
C PRO A 180 -35.28 -18.67 7.99
N ASP A 181 -35.02 -19.90 8.43
CA ASP A 181 -33.93 -20.21 9.36
C ASP A 181 -32.56 -19.99 8.70
N VAL A 182 -32.37 -20.49 7.47
CA VAL A 182 -31.16 -20.26 6.67
C VAL A 182 -30.94 -18.77 6.41
N LEU A 183 -32.01 -18.02 6.11
CA LEU A 183 -31.91 -16.57 5.94
C LEU A 183 -31.45 -15.87 7.22
N THR A 184 -31.94 -16.32 8.37
CA THR A 184 -31.54 -15.80 9.69
C THR A 184 -30.08 -16.12 9.99
N GLU A 185 -29.62 -17.33 9.68
CA GLU A 185 -28.21 -17.75 9.84
C GLU A 185 -27.27 -16.94 8.97
N LEU A 186 -27.57 -16.80 7.68
CA LEU A 186 -26.79 -15.99 6.73
C LEU A 186 -26.76 -14.52 7.16
N ALA A 187 -27.89 -13.97 7.60
CA ALA A 187 -27.93 -12.62 8.17
C ALA A 187 -27.04 -12.49 9.41
N SER A 188 -27.07 -13.47 10.31
CA SER A 188 -26.22 -13.48 11.50
C SER A 188 -24.74 -13.53 11.14
N GLU A 189 -24.36 -14.30 10.13
CA GLU A 189 -22.98 -14.40 9.64
C GLU A 189 -22.49 -13.04 9.11
N LEU A 190 -23.27 -12.39 8.24
CA LEU A 190 -22.93 -11.06 7.72
C LEU A 190 -22.86 -9.99 8.83
N VAL A 191 -23.71 -10.07 9.85
CA VAL A 191 -23.64 -9.16 11.00
C VAL A 191 -22.35 -9.36 11.81
N LYS A 192 -21.92 -10.61 12.03
CA LYS A 192 -20.68 -10.95 12.77
C LYS A 192 -19.42 -10.43 12.07
N ARG A 193 -19.40 -10.44 10.73
CA ARG A 193 -18.26 -9.97 9.92
C ARG A 193 -17.90 -8.50 10.14
N ASN A 194 -18.82 -7.71 10.69
CA ASN A 194 -18.66 -6.28 10.96
C ASN A 194 -18.31 -5.39 9.74
N ILE A 195 -18.06 -5.98 8.55
CA ILE A 195 -17.60 -5.38 7.30
C ILE A 195 -18.30 -6.09 6.12
N SER A 196 -18.70 -5.34 5.08
CA SER A 196 -19.27 -5.89 3.84
C SER A 196 -18.22 -6.61 3.00
N GLY A 197 -18.52 -7.84 2.58
CA GLY A 197 -17.82 -8.54 1.50
C GLY A 197 -18.78 -8.85 0.35
N HIS A 198 -18.28 -9.02 -0.87
CA HIS A 198 -19.06 -9.50 -2.02
C HIS A 198 -18.54 -10.87 -2.41
N ASP A 199 -18.83 -11.85 -1.56
CA ASP A 199 -18.43 -13.24 -1.69
C ASP A 199 -19.66 -14.14 -1.90
N SER A 200 -19.41 -15.44 -2.01
CA SER A 200 -20.46 -16.46 -2.15
C SER A 200 -21.51 -16.41 -1.03
N VAL A 201 -21.13 -16.05 0.19
CA VAL A 201 -22.07 -15.94 1.32
C VAL A 201 -22.99 -14.74 1.17
N THR A 202 -22.48 -13.58 0.77
CA THR A 202 -23.30 -12.40 0.47
C THR A 202 -24.24 -12.65 -0.71
N GLU A 203 -23.77 -13.31 -1.77
CA GLU A 203 -24.62 -13.67 -2.91
C GLU A 203 -25.71 -14.67 -2.54
N ARG A 204 -25.39 -15.68 -1.72
CA ARG A 204 -26.38 -16.66 -1.24
C ARG A 204 -27.41 -16.00 -0.36
N PHE A 205 -26.98 -15.13 0.55
CA PHE A 205 -27.88 -14.34 1.39
C PHE A 205 -28.87 -13.53 0.57
N LEU A 206 -28.41 -12.81 -0.46
CA LEU A 206 -29.28 -11.98 -1.30
C LEU A 206 -30.24 -12.82 -2.15
N ALA A 207 -29.79 -13.94 -2.71
CA ALA A 207 -30.63 -14.84 -3.46
C ALA A 207 -31.73 -15.49 -2.58
N VAL A 208 -31.36 -16.00 -1.40
CA VAL A 208 -32.29 -16.58 -0.42
C VAL A 208 -33.28 -15.53 0.08
N ALA A 209 -32.80 -14.32 0.42
CA ALA A 209 -33.64 -13.20 0.83
C ALA A 209 -34.67 -12.84 -0.25
N ASN A 210 -34.24 -12.77 -1.52
CA ASN A 210 -35.13 -12.47 -2.64
C ASN A 210 -36.20 -13.55 -2.82
N ILE A 211 -35.82 -14.83 -2.81
CA ILE A 211 -36.75 -15.94 -3.03
C ILE A 211 -37.78 -16.02 -1.90
N ILE A 212 -37.34 -15.90 -0.63
CA ILE A 212 -38.28 -15.91 0.50
C ILE A 212 -39.18 -14.68 0.44
N ALA A 213 -38.63 -13.49 0.20
CA ALA A 213 -39.44 -12.27 0.13
C ALA A 213 -40.46 -12.31 -1.01
N TYR A 214 -40.13 -12.91 -2.15
CA TYR A 214 -41.05 -13.07 -3.29
C TYR A 214 -42.28 -13.92 -2.93
N HIS A 215 -42.11 -14.98 -2.15
CA HIS A 215 -43.20 -15.88 -1.74
C HIS A 215 -43.92 -15.40 -0.47
N ASP A 216 -43.16 -14.96 0.54
CA ASP A 216 -43.66 -14.46 1.82
C ASP A 216 -42.78 -13.29 2.34
N PRO A 217 -43.16 -12.04 2.01
CA PRO A 217 -42.46 -10.86 2.50
C PRO A 217 -42.42 -10.76 4.02
N GLN A 218 -43.41 -11.28 4.75
CA GLN A 218 -43.46 -11.17 6.21
C GLN A 218 -42.50 -12.17 6.87
N ALA A 219 -42.41 -13.40 6.35
CA ALA A 219 -41.41 -14.37 6.79
C ALA A 219 -39.98 -13.84 6.56
N ALA A 220 -39.71 -13.22 5.40
CA ALA A 220 -38.42 -12.58 5.14
C ALA A 220 -38.13 -11.47 6.17
N LYS A 221 -39.10 -10.58 6.44
CA LYS A 221 -38.96 -9.50 7.44
C LYS A 221 -38.70 -10.01 8.84
N ALA A 222 -39.39 -11.09 9.24
CA ALA A 222 -39.21 -11.75 10.53
C ALA A 222 -37.80 -12.34 10.66
N SER A 223 -37.32 -13.03 9.61
CA SER A 223 -35.96 -13.62 9.56
C SER A 223 -34.87 -12.54 9.66
N LEU A 224 -35.12 -11.38 9.06
CA LEU A 224 -34.19 -10.24 9.06
C LEU A 224 -34.34 -9.34 10.31
N ALA A 225 -35.13 -9.73 11.32
CA ALA A 225 -35.43 -8.89 12.48
C ALA A 225 -34.19 -8.44 13.27
N GLY A 226 -33.11 -9.24 13.24
CA GLY A 226 -31.84 -8.96 13.92
C GLY A 226 -30.95 -7.90 13.27
N ILE A 227 -31.19 -7.53 11.99
CA ILE A 227 -30.34 -6.57 11.27
C ILE A 227 -30.53 -5.17 11.84
N LYS A 228 -29.50 -4.55 12.40
CA LYS A 228 -29.53 -3.17 12.91
C LYS A 228 -29.09 -2.17 11.83
N LEU A 229 -29.41 -0.88 12.00
CA LEU A 229 -28.88 0.18 11.15
C LEU A 229 -27.35 0.25 11.34
N ARG A 230 -26.60 0.17 10.24
CA ARG A 230 -25.13 0.16 10.23
C ARG A 230 -24.61 1.03 9.09
N VAL A 231 -23.31 1.32 9.13
CA VAL A 231 -22.60 2.04 8.04
C VAL A 231 -22.47 1.17 6.78
N ASP A 232 -22.56 -0.14 6.93
CA ASP A 232 -22.63 -1.10 5.82
C ASP A 232 -23.84 -0.81 4.90
N GLN A 233 -23.59 -0.76 3.59
CA GLN A 233 -24.61 -0.35 2.62
C GLN A 233 -25.73 -1.38 2.46
N LEU A 234 -25.39 -2.66 2.26
CA LEU A 234 -26.36 -3.72 2.03
C LEU A 234 -27.30 -3.92 3.23
N LEU A 235 -26.73 -4.12 4.42
CA LEU A 235 -27.50 -4.28 5.66
C LEU A 235 -28.25 -2.99 6.02
N GLY A 236 -27.71 -1.82 5.66
CA GLY A 236 -28.41 -0.54 5.76
C GLY A 236 -29.67 -0.49 4.91
N PHE A 237 -29.61 -0.90 3.64
CA PHE A 237 -30.79 -0.96 2.75
C PHE A 237 -31.85 -1.93 3.27
N LEU A 238 -31.42 -3.11 3.74
CA LEU A 238 -32.32 -4.13 4.31
C LEU A 238 -32.95 -3.71 5.63
N PHE A 239 -32.25 -2.91 6.45
CA PHE A 239 -32.82 -2.34 7.67
C PHE A 239 -34.07 -1.49 7.39
N TYR A 240 -34.03 -0.64 6.36
CA TYR A 240 -35.20 0.15 5.97
C TYR A 240 -36.31 -0.74 5.37
N TRP A 241 -35.95 -1.61 4.41
CA TRP A 241 -36.93 -2.49 3.77
C TRP A 241 -37.69 -3.36 4.77
N ARG A 242 -36.98 -3.96 5.75
CA ARG A 242 -37.61 -4.83 6.74
C ARG A 242 -38.60 -4.11 7.65
N LYS A 243 -38.36 -2.82 7.90
CA LYS A 243 -39.25 -1.94 8.67
C LYS A 243 -40.45 -1.46 7.87
N GLY A 244 -40.47 -1.70 6.56
CA GLY A 244 -41.45 -1.12 5.65
C GLY A 244 -41.22 0.39 5.43
N GLU A 245 -40.04 0.88 5.79
CA GLU A 245 -39.62 2.26 5.56
C GLU A 245 -39.04 2.42 4.16
N GLU A 246 -39.11 3.63 3.61
CA GLU A 246 -38.50 3.94 2.32
C GLU A 246 -36.97 3.92 2.46
N ILE A 247 -36.30 3.15 1.60
CA ILE A 247 -34.84 3.16 1.52
C ILE A 247 -34.41 4.54 1.01
N PRO A 248 -33.54 5.29 1.72
CA PRO A 248 -33.14 6.64 1.33
C PRO A 248 -32.73 6.74 -0.14
N TYR A 249 -33.41 7.62 -0.88
CA TYR A 249 -33.21 7.73 -2.32
C TYR A 249 -31.83 8.32 -2.65
N HIS A 250 -31.00 7.50 -3.29
CA HIS A 250 -29.78 7.95 -3.93
C HIS A 250 -30.04 8.19 -5.41
N LYS A 251 -29.96 9.46 -5.84
CA LYS A 251 -30.25 9.88 -7.24
C LYS A 251 -29.40 9.16 -8.27
N TYR A 252 -28.15 8.84 -7.92
CA TYR A 252 -27.24 8.09 -8.76
C TYR A 252 -26.21 7.37 -7.89
N LEU A 253 -26.14 6.04 -8.03
CA LEU A 253 -25.10 5.23 -7.41
C LEU A 253 -24.10 4.85 -8.50
N SER A 254 -22.88 5.38 -8.42
CA SER A 254 -21.85 5.18 -9.46
C SER A 254 -21.16 3.83 -9.37
N ASP A 255 -21.22 3.14 -8.24
CA ASP A 255 -20.65 1.80 -8.05
C ASP A 255 -21.66 0.73 -8.45
N LEU A 256 -21.23 -0.25 -9.27
CA LEU A 256 -22.10 -1.29 -9.80
C LEU A 256 -22.71 -2.18 -8.71
N LEU A 257 -21.91 -2.62 -7.74
CA LEU A 257 -22.37 -3.53 -6.68
C LEU A 257 -23.33 -2.81 -5.73
N THR A 258 -22.98 -1.60 -5.29
CA THR A 258 -23.89 -0.78 -4.47
C THR A 258 -25.19 -0.46 -5.21
N ALA A 259 -25.13 -0.15 -6.51
CA ALA A 259 -26.31 0.11 -7.30
C ALA A 259 -27.20 -1.13 -7.38
N ARG A 260 -26.60 -2.31 -7.64
CA ARG A 260 -27.27 -3.61 -7.66
C ARG A 260 -27.93 -3.91 -6.33
N ASP A 261 -27.23 -3.78 -5.20
CA ASP A 261 -27.79 -4.05 -3.88
C ASP A 261 -28.96 -3.11 -3.56
N TYR A 262 -28.86 -1.83 -3.91
CA TYR A 262 -29.93 -0.87 -3.73
C TYR A 262 -31.19 -1.24 -4.53
N ILE A 263 -31.06 -1.55 -5.82
CA ILE A 263 -32.24 -1.88 -6.66
C ILE A 263 -32.87 -3.22 -6.29
N VAL A 264 -32.07 -4.20 -5.85
CA VAL A 264 -32.56 -5.51 -5.40
C VAL A 264 -33.33 -5.33 -4.10
N CYS A 265 -32.73 -4.70 -3.08
CA CYS A 265 -33.39 -4.43 -1.79
C CYS A 265 -34.69 -3.63 -1.96
N LYS A 266 -34.71 -2.64 -2.86
CA LYS A 266 -35.92 -1.84 -3.16
C LYS A 266 -37.05 -2.67 -3.77
N ASN A 267 -36.74 -3.77 -4.46
CA ASN A 267 -37.70 -4.60 -5.18
C ASN A 267 -37.89 -5.99 -4.57
N LEU A 268 -37.36 -6.25 -3.36
CA LEU A 268 -37.66 -7.47 -2.61
C LEU A 268 -39.18 -7.64 -2.46
N GLY A 269 -39.65 -8.86 -2.72
CA GLY A 269 -41.07 -9.19 -2.79
C GLY A 269 -41.73 -9.00 -4.16
N LYS A 270 -40.98 -8.52 -5.17
CA LYS A 270 -41.49 -8.31 -6.54
C LYS A 270 -40.76 -9.13 -7.59
N ILE A 271 -39.51 -9.52 -7.32
CA ILE A 271 -38.62 -10.14 -8.29
C ILE A 271 -38.52 -11.65 -8.03
N PRO A 272 -38.74 -12.51 -9.05
CA PRO A 272 -38.86 -13.96 -8.84
C PRO A 272 -37.52 -14.63 -8.53
N CYS A 273 -36.43 -14.15 -9.14
CA CYS A 273 -35.05 -14.61 -8.93
C CYS A 273 -34.12 -13.48 -9.37
N LEU A 274 -32.89 -13.43 -8.86
CA LEU A 274 -31.91 -12.41 -9.29
C LEU A 274 -31.15 -12.90 -10.53
N LEU A 275 -31.02 -12.05 -11.55
CA LEU A 275 -30.27 -12.37 -12.76
C LEU A 275 -28.79 -12.57 -12.47
N SER A 276 -28.23 -11.83 -11.51
CA SER A 276 -26.83 -11.90 -11.10
C SER A 276 -26.47 -13.01 -10.09
N THR A 277 -27.43 -13.87 -9.71
CA THR A 277 -27.15 -15.03 -8.84
C THR A 277 -26.06 -15.89 -9.48
N PRO A 278 -24.96 -16.26 -8.80
CA PRO A 278 -23.95 -17.11 -9.43
C PRO A 278 -24.48 -18.48 -9.88
N SER A 279 -23.87 -19.04 -10.91
CA SER A 279 -24.03 -20.44 -11.31
C SER A 279 -22.98 -21.33 -10.66
N MET A 280 -21.77 -20.80 -10.50
CA MET A 280 -20.60 -21.51 -9.98
C MET A 280 -20.05 -20.85 -8.73
N SER A 281 -19.29 -21.58 -7.91
CA SER A 281 -18.74 -21.06 -6.65
C SER A 281 -17.73 -19.92 -6.82
N ASP A 282 -17.17 -19.73 -8.03
CA ASP A 282 -16.30 -18.61 -8.39
C ASP A 282 -17.05 -17.28 -8.59
N LEU A 283 -18.38 -17.27 -8.47
CA LEU A 283 -19.32 -16.18 -8.77
C LEU A 283 -19.67 -16.02 -10.26
N SER A 284 -19.11 -16.82 -11.16
CA SER A 284 -19.47 -16.76 -12.58
C SER A 284 -20.88 -17.30 -12.85
N ILE A 285 -21.44 -16.87 -13.99
CA ILE A 285 -22.78 -17.23 -14.44
C ILE A 285 -22.66 -17.94 -15.79
N THR A 286 -23.37 -19.06 -15.96
CA THR A 286 -23.45 -19.73 -17.26
C THR A 286 -24.46 -19.04 -18.16
N VAL A 287 -24.25 -19.12 -19.48
CA VAL A 287 -25.19 -18.51 -20.45
C VAL A 287 -26.57 -19.17 -20.37
N ASP A 288 -26.65 -20.47 -20.07
CA ASP A 288 -27.92 -21.17 -19.95
C ASP A 288 -28.70 -20.74 -18.71
N ASP A 289 -28.06 -20.61 -17.54
CA ASP A 289 -28.75 -20.16 -16.32
C ASP A 289 -29.28 -18.73 -16.46
N LEU A 290 -28.51 -17.81 -17.06
CA LEU A 290 -29.00 -16.45 -17.33
C LEU A 290 -30.19 -16.48 -18.30
N SER A 291 -30.13 -17.31 -19.35
CA SER A 291 -31.25 -17.48 -20.29
C SER A 291 -32.49 -18.05 -19.61
N GLN A 292 -32.34 -19.02 -18.69
CA GLN A 292 -33.46 -19.62 -17.95
C GLN A 292 -34.11 -18.59 -17.04
N ARG A 293 -33.33 -17.79 -16.31
CA ARG A 293 -33.86 -16.72 -15.44
C ARG A 293 -34.60 -15.66 -16.25
N LEU A 294 -34.06 -15.23 -17.39
CA LEU A 294 -34.79 -14.31 -18.28
C LEU A 294 -36.09 -14.90 -18.83
N ALA A 295 -36.15 -16.22 -19.09
CA ALA A 295 -37.39 -16.88 -19.48
C ALA A 295 -38.47 -16.81 -18.37
N ILE A 296 -38.07 -16.92 -17.10
CA ILE A 296 -38.97 -16.73 -15.95
C ILE A 296 -39.53 -15.29 -15.93
N TYR A 297 -38.67 -14.29 -16.13
CA TYR A 297 -39.09 -12.89 -16.20
C TYR A 297 -40.10 -12.65 -17.33
N GLN A 298 -39.86 -13.21 -18.52
CA GLN A 298 -40.80 -13.13 -19.64
C GLN A 298 -42.14 -13.81 -19.33
N GLN A 299 -42.10 -15.02 -18.77
CA GLN A 299 -43.31 -15.78 -18.42
C GLN A 299 -44.19 -15.00 -17.43
N LEU A 300 -43.55 -14.35 -16.45
CA LEU A 300 -44.23 -13.58 -15.40
C LEU A 300 -44.50 -12.12 -15.79
N LYS A 301 -44.05 -11.67 -16.97
CA LYS A 301 -44.16 -10.28 -17.46
C LYS A 301 -43.55 -9.26 -16.50
N ILE A 302 -42.40 -9.59 -15.95
CA ILE A 302 -41.63 -8.74 -15.02
C ILE A 302 -40.47 -8.11 -15.79
N ASP A 303 -40.29 -6.80 -15.64
CA ASP A 303 -39.16 -6.08 -16.24
C ASP A 303 -37.85 -6.43 -15.49
N ALA A 304 -36.75 -6.61 -16.23
CA ALA A 304 -35.42 -6.82 -15.67
C ALA A 304 -34.89 -5.53 -15.04
N LEU A 305 -34.16 -5.64 -13.92
CA LEU A 305 -33.56 -4.48 -13.27
C LEU A 305 -32.15 -4.24 -13.84
N GLU A 306 -31.86 -3.01 -14.26
CA GLU A 306 -30.64 -2.70 -15.01
C GLU A 306 -29.34 -3.11 -14.29
N ALA A 307 -29.10 -2.71 -13.03
CA ALA A 307 -27.83 -3.01 -12.37
C ALA A 307 -27.66 -4.50 -12.01
N ASP A 308 -28.75 -5.26 -11.89
CA ASP A 308 -28.73 -6.70 -11.67
C ASP A 308 -28.38 -7.43 -12.97
N LEU A 309 -28.96 -6.99 -14.10
CA LEU A 309 -28.56 -7.46 -15.43
C LEU A 309 -27.11 -7.10 -15.75
N PHE A 310 -26.68 -5.86 -15.46
CA PHE A 310 -25.31 -5.42 -15.71
C PHE A 310 -24.31 -6.29 -14.94
N LEU A 311 -24.52 -6.52 -13.64
CA LEU A 311 -23.66 -7.43 -12.86
C LEU A 311 -23.71 -8.87 -13.40
N ALA A 312 -24.86 -9.33 -13.89
CA ALA A 312 -24.96 -10.65 -14.51
C ALA A 312 -24.10 -10.76 -15.78
N LEU A 313 -24.06 -9.70 -16.61
CA LEU A 313 -23.23 -9.66 -17.82
C LEU A 313 -21.73 -9.70 -17.47
N THR A 314 -21.27 -8.94 -16.47
CA THR A 314 -19.84 -8.93 -16.10
C THR A 314 -19.37 -10.22 -15.44
N ARG A 315 -20.30 -11.03 -14.91
CA ARG A 315 -20.06 -12.38 -14.38
C ARG A 315 -20.25 -13.49 -15.42
N LEU A 316 -20.71 -13.17 -16.63
CA LEU A 316 -21.11 -14.15 -17.62
C LEU A 316 -19.90 -14.88 -18.21
N ASP A 317 -19.87 -16.20 -18.10
CA ASP A 317 -18.90 -17.05 -18.77
C ASP A 317 -19.32 -17.28 -20.22
N VAL A 318 -18.83 -16.41 -21.10
CA VAL A 318 -19.12 -16.43 -22.54
C VAL A 318 -18.69 -17.74 -23.22
N SER A 319 -17.76 -18.50 -22.61
CA SER A 319 -17.32 -19.79 -23.15
C SER A 319 -18.39 -20.89 -23.05
N THR A 320 -19.36 -20.72 -22.15
CA THR A 320 -20.47 -21.66 -21.96
C THR A 320 -21.61 -21.49 -22.97
N LYS A 321 -21.48 -20.58 -23.94
CA LYS A 321 -22.52 -20.37 -24.96
C LYS A 321 -22.68 -21.61 -25.85
N THR A 322 -23.94 -22.02 -26.06
CA THR A 322 -24.31 -23.09 -26.99
C THR A 322 -25.30 -22.60 -28.02
N SER A 323 -25.35 -23.23 -29.20
CA SER A 323 -26.34 -22.87 -30.24
C SER A 323 -27.77 -22.95 -29.72
N SER A 324 -28.09 -23.94 -28.87
CA SER A 324 -29.42 -24.07 -28.28
C SER A 324 -29.75 -22.88 -27.37
N THR A 325 -28.81 -22.43 -26.54
CA THR A 325 -29.05 -21.31 -25.61
C THR A 325 -29.18 -19.99 -26.37
N ILE A 326 -28.39 -19.77 -27.43
CA ILE A 326 -28.55 -18.60 -28.30
C ILE A 326 -29.94 -18.55 -28.95
N GLU A 327 -30.45 -19.69 -29.44
CA GLU A 327 -31.80 -19.77 -30.01
C GLU A 327 -32.91 -19.56 -28.97
N LYS A 328 -32.69 -19.91 -27.69
CA LYS A 328 -33.61 -19.55 -26.60
C LYS A 328 -33.61 -18.04 -26.38
N LEU A 329 -32.43 -17.42 -26.24
CA LEU A 329 -32.28 -15.98 -26.01
C LEU A 329 -32.98 -15.17 -27.11
N LYS A 330 -32.78 -15.49 -28.39
CA LYS A 330 -33.44 -14.79 -29.52
C LYS A 330 -34.98 -14.74 -29.45
N LYS A 331 -35.60 -15.64 -28.68
CA LYS A 331 -37.06 -15.70 -28.50
C LYS A 331 -37.56 -14.96 -27.25
N LEU A 332 -36.65 -14.43 -26.43
CA LEU A 332 -36.97 -13.65 -25.24
C LEU A 332 -37.03 -12.15 -25.57
N ASN A 333 -37.96 -11.46 -24.92
CA ASN A 333 -38.18 -10.03 -24.98
C ASN A 333 -38.60 -9.56 -23.57
N VAL A 334 -37.60 -9.18 -22.77
CA VAL A 334 -37.79 -8.70 -21.40
C VAL A 334 -37.32 -7.25 -21.34
N ALA A 335 -38.22 -6.31 -21.07
CA ALA A 335 -37.83 -4.90 -20.97
C ALA A 335 -36.94 -4.69 -19.74
N VAL A 336 -36.04 -3.70 -19.81
CA VAL A 336 -35.13 -3.35 -18.71
C VAL A 336 -35.52 -2.00 -18.11
N VAL A 337 -35.54 -1.89 -16.80
CA VAL A 337 -35.80 -0.64 -16.07
C VAL A 337 -34.55 -0.13 -15.37
N LEU A 338 -34.28 1.16 -15.55
CA LEU A 338 -33.21 1.90 -14.89
C LEU A 338 -33.54 2.13 -13.40
N GLN A 339 -32.53 2.49 -12.61
CA GLN A 339 -32.71 2.90 -11.21
C GLN A 339 -33.72 4.06 -11.03
N SER A 340 -33.87 4.91 -12.06
CA SER A 340 -34.85 6.00 -12.11
C SER A 340 -36.29 5.52 -12.32
N GLY A 341 -36.50 4.25 -12.68
CA GLY A 341 -37.79 3.68 -13.08
C GLY A 341 -38.10 3.82 -14.58
N GLN A 342 -37.25 4.53 -15.35
CA GLN A 342 -37.43 4.63 -16.79
C GLN A 342 -37.05 3.33 -17.51
N LYS A 343 -37.77 3.00 -18.58
CA LYS A 343 -37.43 1.85 -19.44
C LYS A 343 -36.23 2.18 -20.33
N MET A 344 -35.34 1.21 -20.49
CA MET A 344 -34.27 1.27 -21.49
C MET A 344 -34.86 1.08 -22.89
N PRO A 345 -34.22 1.65 -23.94
CA PRO A 345 -34.69 1.52 -25.33
C PRO A 345 -34.41 0.15 -25.95
N ILE A 346 -33.73 -0.74 -25.22
CA ILE A 346 -33.30 -2.07 -25.65
C ILE A 346 -33.68 -3.10 -24.58
N ASP A 347 -34.10 -4.29 -25.01
CA ASP A 347 -34.50 -5.38 -24.12
C ASP A 347 -33.29 -6.17 -23.59
N ALA A 348 -33.52 -6.93 -22.52
CA ALA A 348 -32.48 -7.69 -21.83
C ALA A 348 -31.84 -8.76 -22.72
N SER A 349 -32.60 -9.40 -23.61
CA SER A 349 -32.07 -10.46 -24.47
C SER A 349 -31.14 -9.89 -25.52
N SER A 350 -31.54 -8.79 -26.16
CA SER A 350 -30.69 -8.05 -27.09
C SER A 350 -29.39 -7.59 -26.44
N LEU A 351 -29.43 -7.10 -25.19
CA LEU A 351 -28.23 -6.74 -24.43
C LEU A 351 -27.31 -7.94 -24.16
N VAL A 352 -27.87 -9.09 -23.76
CA VAL A 352 -27.09 -10.32 -23.53
C VAL A 352 -26.43 -10.79 -24.83
N LEU A 353 -27.18 -10.83 -25.94
CA LEU A 353 -26.65 -11.25 -27.24
C LEU A 353 -25.52 -10.31 -27.72
N GLN A 354 -25.68 -8.99 -27.58
CA GLN A 354 -24.62 -8.03 -27.90
C GLN A 354 -23.38 -8.24 -27.03
N TYR A 355 -23.54 -8.53 -25.74
CA TYR A 355 -22.41 -8.79 -24.84
C TYR A 355 -21.70 -10.12 -25.16
N LEU A 356 -22.42 -11.15 -25.60
CA LEU A 356 -21.82 -12.43 -26.02
C LEU A 356 -20.94 -12.31 -27.28
N ASP A 357 -21.19 -11.29 -28.10
CA ASP A 357 -20.43 -10.98 -29.31
C ASP A 357 -19.31 -9.95 -29.05
N ASP A 358 -19.52 -9.02 -28.11
CA ASP A 358 -18.57 -7.97 -27.72
C ASP A 358 -18.41 -7.92 -26.18
N PRO A 359 -17.82 -8.95 -25.56
CA PRO A 359 -17.67 -9.01 -24.11
C PRO A 359 -16.54 -8.12 -23.62
N LEU A 360 -16.60 -7.75 -22.34
CA LEU A 360 -15.52 -7.01 -21.71
C LEU A 360 -14.35 -7.97 -21.39
N ILE A 361 -13.23 -7.80 -22.10
CA ILE A 361 -12.02 -8.62 -21.95
C ILE A 361 -11.13 -8.06 -20.84
N GLU A 362 -10.48 -8.96 -20.10
CA GLU A 362 -9.48 -8.59 -19.11
C GLU A 362 -8.34 -7.79 -19.76
N PRO A 363 -8.04 -6.56 -19.29
CA PRO A 363 -6.91 -5.81 -19.81
C PRO A 363 -5.59 -6.47 -19.38
N LYS A 364 -4.58 -6.47 -20.27
CA LYS A 364 -3.23 -6.88 -19.88
C LYS A 364 -2.57 -5.76 -19.07
N LEU A 365 -2.25 -6.03 -17.82
CA LEU A 365 -1.51 -5.08 -16.98
C LEU A 365 -0.01 -5.18 -17.26
N ALA A 366 0.55 -4.16 -17.91
CA ALA A 366 1.99 -3.96 -17.90
C ALA A 366 2.46 -3.46 -16.53
N LEU A 367 3.75 -3.61 -16.24
CA LEU A 367 4.41 -2.99 -15.08
C LEU A 367 4.02 -1.50 -15.03
N ASN A 368 3.62 -1.03 -13.84
CA ASN A 368 3.27 0.38 -13.56
C ASN A 368 1.99 0.90 -14.19
N THR A 369 1.16 0.03 -14.77
CA THR A 369 -0.08 0.43 -15.43
C THR A 369 -1.27 0.29 -14.49
N TYR A 370 -2.12 1.32 -14.47
CA TYR A 370 -3.40 1.29 -13.76
C TYR A 370 -4.46 0.63 -14.62
N ILE A 371 -5.37 -0.12 -14.00
CA ILE A 371 -6.49 -0.68 -14.76
C ILE A 371 -7.35 0.44 -15.37
N GLU A 372 -7.48 1.56 -14.66
CA GLU A 372 -8.11 2.80 -15.13
C GLU A 372 -7.51 3.31 -16.44
N ASP A 373 -6.20 3.14 -16.64
CA ASP A 373 -5.46 3.68 -17.79
C ASP A 373 -5.60 2.76 -19.03
N VAL A 374 -5.96 1.49 -18.86
CA VAL A 374 -6.06 0.49 -19.95
C VAL A 374 -7.44 -0.10 -20.16
N LEU A 375 -8.37 0.09 -19.22
CA LEU A 375 -9.72 -0.44 -19.33
C LEU A 375 -10.50 0.31 -20.41
N SER A 376 -10.95 -0.44 -21.41
CA SER A 376 -11.87 0.05 -22.44
C SER A 376 -13.18 -0.72 -22.32
N LEU A 377 -14.30 0.00 -22.15
CA LEU A 377 -15.62 -0.63 -22.09
C LEU A 377 -16.08 -0.99 -23.52
N PRO A 378 -16.58 -2.22 -23.75
CA PRO A 378 -17.12 -2.63 -25.04
C PRO A 378 -18.40 -1.85 -25.39
N GLN A 379 -18.75 -1.84 -26.68
CA GLN A 379 -19.94 -1.17 -27.17
C GLN A 379 -21.22 -1.80 -26.64
N SER A 380 -21.19 -3.11 -26.38
CA SER A 380 -22.29 -3.86 -25.76
C SER A 380 -22.76 -3.28 -24.42
N LEU A 381 -21.91 -2.51 -23.73
CA LEU A 381 -22.24 -1.89 -22.44
C LEU A 381 -22.68 -0.41 -22.54
N ASN A 382 -22.74 0.18 -23.73
CA ASN A 382 -23.01 1.61 -23.92
C ASN A 382 -24.40 2.07 -23.47
N TYR A 383 -25.39 1.17 -23.45
CA TYR A 383 -26.74 1.49 -22.97
C TYR A 383 -26.83 1.61 -21.45
N PHE A 384 -25.87 1.03 -20.72
CA PHE A 384 -25.86 1.07 -19.27
C PHE A 384 -25.34 2.41 -18.74
N PRO A 385 -25.85 2.89 -17.59
CA PRO A 385 -25.20 3.95 -16.84
C PRO A 385 -23.71 3.65 -16.59
N LYS A 386 -22.87 4.69 -16.51
CA LYS A 386 -21.43 4.53 -16.22
C LYS A 386 -21.21 4.08 -14.77
N ARG A 387 -21.24 2.77 -14.55
CA ARG A 387 -21.07 2.10 -13.24
C ARG A 387 -19.67 1.53 -13.00
N ILE A 388 -18.82 1.57 -14.03
CA ILE A 388 -17.42 1.14 -13.99
C ILE A 388 -16.55 2.36 -14.32
N GLY A 389 -15.51 2.63 -13.51
CA GLY A 389 -14.45 3.61 -13.82
C GLY A 389 -14.44 4.95 -13.05
N ASN A 390 -15.42 5.27 -12.20
CA ASN A 390 -15.51 6.61 -11.58
C ASN A 390 -14.98 6.75 -10.14
N ASN A 391 -14.80 5.66 -9.39
CA ASN A 391 -14.27 5.68 -8.02
C ASN A 391 -13.66 4.31 -7.72
N GLY A 392 -12.33 4.23 -7.65
CA GLY A 392 -11.53 3.13 -7.10
C GLY A 392 -12.03 1.71 -7.37
N PHE A 393 -11.34 0.97 -8.23
CA PHE A 393 -11.62 -0.44 -8.52
C PHE A 393 -11.28 -1.37 -7.32
N THR A 394 -11.95 -1.20 -6.18
CA THR A 394 -11.67 -1.94 -4.95
C THR A 394 -12.41 -3.27 -4.86
N LYS A 395 -13.28 -3.61 -5.83
CA LYS A 395 -14.12 -4.82 -5.83
C LYS A 395 -14.19 -5.53 -7.19
N ILE A 396 -13.10 -5.50 -7.97
CA ILE A 396 -13.06 -6.04 -9.34
C ILE A 396 -13.47 -7.52 -9.36
N LEU A 397 -12.94 -8.32 -8.43
CA LEU A 397 -13.22 -9.76 -8.37
C LEU A 397 -14.72 -10.08 -8.37
N ALA A 398 -15.50 -9.39 -7.54
CA ALA A 398 -16.93 -9.65 -7.42
C ALA A 398 -17.73 -9.24 -8.67
N ILE A 399 -17.19 -8.31 -9.46
CA ILE A 399 -17.77 -7.86 -10.73
C ILE A 399 -17.31 -8.75 -11.89
N PHE A 400 -16.03 -9.14 -11.90
CA PHE A 400 -15.34 -9.89 -12.95
C PHE A 400 -14.64 -11.13 -12.37
N PRO A 401 -15.39 -12.17 -11.99
CA PRO A 401 -14.83 -13.35 -11.31
C PRO A 401 -13.86 -14.18 -12.18
N LEU A 402 -13.94 -14.02 -13.50
CA LEU A 402 -13.12 -14.75 -14.47
C LEU A 402 -11.78 -14.04 -14.76
N TRP A 403 -11.57 -12.82 -14.27
CA TRP A 403 -10.32 -12.09 -14.47
C TRP A 403 -9.24 -12.53 -13.49
N ASN A 404 -7.98 -12.53 -13.92
CA ASN A 404 -6.82 -12.92 -13.14
C ASN A 404 -6.09 -11.69 -12.57
N ASP A 405 -4.93 -11.31 -13.11
CA ASP A 405 -4.07 -10.26 -12.57
C ASP A 405 -4.73 -8.88 -12.48
N SER A 406 -5.72 -8.60 -13.34
CA SER A 406 -6.50 -7.36 -13.26
C SER A 406 -7.54 -7.37 -12.16
N ALA A 407 -7.96 -8.53 -11.66
CA ALA A 407 -8.93 -8.64 -10.57
C ALA A 407 -8.34 -8.30 -9.20
N ILE A 408 -7.01 -8.33 -9.07
CA ILE A 408 -6.29 -8.01 -7.84
C ILE A 408 -5.90 -6.53 -7.80
N PRO A 409 -6.33 -5.79 -6.76
CA PRO A 409 -5.94 -4.39 -6.59
C PRO A 409 -4.42 -4.19 -6.67
N SER A 410 -3.95 -3.21 -7.46
CA SER A 410 -2.53 -2.81 -7.53
C SER A 410 -2.02 -2.19 -6.23
N ASP A 411 -2.95 -1.83 -5.36
CA ASP A 411 -2.71 -1.03 -4.17
C ASP A 411 -3.06 -1.86 -2.96
N ILE A 412 -2.29 -2.91 -2.68
CA ILE A 412 -2.35 -3.51 -1.34
C ILE A 412 -1.63 -2.55 -0.39
N ASP A 413 -2.39 -1.60 0.14
CA ASP A 413 -1.98 -0.93 1.36
C ASP A 413 -2.08 -1.91 2.53
N TRP A 414 -0.94 -2.53 2.84
CA TRP A 414 -0.72 -3.57 3.86
C TRP A 414 -1.29 -3.22 5.25
N ALA A 415 -1.69 -1.97 5.49
CA ALA A 415 -2.13 -1.47 6.78
C ALA A 415 -3.62 -1.06 6.86
N THR A 416 -4.36 -0.96 5.75
CA THR A 416 -5.58 -0.11 5.73
C THR A 416 -6.90 -0.82 5.36
N TYR A 417 -6.87 -2.03 4.79
CA TYR A 417 -8.10 -2.65 4.24
C TYR A 417 -8.44 -4.03 4.84
N TYR A 418 -9.19 -4.04 5.94
CA TYR A 418 -9.61 -5.25 6.66
C TYR A 418 -10.63 -6.15 5.92
N HIS A 419 -11.28 -5.69 4.83
CA HIS A 419 -12.20 -6.53 4.04
C HIS A 419 -11.49 -7.53 3.12
N GLN A 420 -10.21 -7.30 2.82
CA GLN A 420 -9.49 -8.08 1.82
C GLN A 420 -9.41 -9.57 2.18
N GLY A 421 -9.43 -9.94 3.47
CA GLY A 421 -9.41 -11.36 3.87
C GLY A 421 -10.54 -12.19 3.26
N PHE A 422 -11.76 -11.65 3.17
CA PHE A 422 -12.90 -12.34 2.55
C PHE A 422 -12.78 -12.38 1.02
N GLU A 423 -12.24 -11.33 0.41
CA GLU A 423 -11.99 -11.29 -1.04
C GLU A 423 -10.95 -12.34 -1.44
N PHE A 424 -9.91 -12.54 -0.63
CA PHE A 424 -8.91 -13.59 -0.86
C PHE A 424 -9.45 -15.00 -0.58
N GLN A 425 -10.43 -15.17 0.32
CA GLN A 425 -11.15 -16.46 0.42
C GLN A 425 -12.05 -16.70 -0.79
N GLN A 426 -12.65 -15.66 -1.36
CA GLN A 426 -13.46 -15.81 -2.56
C GLN A 426 -12.61 -16.06 -3.82
N ILE A 427 -11.45 -15.42 -3.97
CA ILE A 427 -10.62 -15.60 -5.18
C ILE A 427 -10.06 -17.02 -5.31
N VAL A 428 -9.86 -17.73 -4.20
CA VAL A 428 -9.40 -19.13 -4.24
C VAL A 428 -10.51 -20.10 -4.64
N ASN A 429 -11.76 -19.64 -4.76
CA ASN A 429 -12.87 -20.40 -5.35
C ASN A 429 -12.87 -20.32 -6.88
N ARG A 430 -11.73 -20.12 -7.55
CA ARG A 430 -11.64 -19.94 -9.01
C ARG A 430 -11.28 -21.23 -9.77
N ARG A 431 -11.65 -21.33 -11.05
CA ARG A 431 -11.35 -22.50 -11.90
C ARG A 431 -9.95 -22.55 -12.50
N SER A 432 -9.26 -21.42 -12.61
CA SER A 432 -7.96 -21.32 -13.28
C SER A 432 -6.87 -21.01 -12.27
N PRO A 433 -5.64 -21.54 -12.45
CA PRO A 433 -4.50 -21.15 -11.63
C PRO A 433 -4.26 -19.64 -11.63
N PHE A 434 -3.57 -19.17 -10.59
CA PHE A 434 -3.18 -17.76 -10.48
C PHE A 434 -2.11 -17.39 -11.51
N ASP A 435 -2.28 -16.20 -12.10
CA ASP A 435 -1.19 -15.55 -12.85
C ASP A 435 -0.18 -14.91 -11.89
N SER A 436 0.97 -14.49 -12.45
CA SER A 436 2.16 -14.12 -11.69
C SER A 436 1.93 -13.07 -10.60
N ARG A 437 1.13 -12.03 -10.89
CA ARG A 437 0.87 -10.97 -9.92
C ARG A 437 -0.10 -11.44 -8.84
N SER A 438 -1.17 -12.12 -9.23
CA SER A 438 -2.20 -12.62 -8.30
C SER A 438 -1.64 -13.66 -7.33
N ALA A 439 -0.79 -14.56 -7.82
CA ALA A 439 -0.08 -15.54 -7.00
C ALA A 439 0.81 -14.85 -5.96
N MET A 440 1.61 -13.87 -6.40
CA MET A 440 2.50 -13.13 -5.50
C MET A 440 1.71 -12.28 -4.49
N ALA A 441 0.61 -11.65 -4.90
CA ALA A 441 -0.25 -10.87 -4.02
C ALA A 441 -0.86 -11.73 -2.91
N LEU A 442 -1.44 -12.90 -3.26
CA LEU A 442 -2.01 -13.83 -2.29
C LEU A 442 -0.97 -14.25 -1.23
N LEU A 443 0.25 -14.61 -1.65
CA LEU A 443 1.33 -15.00 -0.74
C LEU A 443 1.79 -13.85 0.16
N ALA A 444 1.90 -12.64 -0.40
CA ALA A 444 2.38 -11.48 0.34
C ALA A 444 1.34 -10.89 1.30
N MET A 445 0.04 -11.15 1.12
CA MET A 445 -1.05 -10.59 1.95
C MET A 445 -0.96 -10.93 3.41
N GLN A 446 -0.46 -12.12 3.73
CA GLN A 446 -0.29 -12.58 5.10
C GLN A 446 0.68 -11.70 5.93
N ARG A 447 1.39 -10.74 5.29
CA ARG A 447 2.15 -9.68 5.97
C ARG A 447 1.27 -8.68 6.76
N ALA A 448 -0.05 -8.66 6.54
CA ALA A 448 -0.95 -7.75 7.24
C ALA A 448 -1.03 -8.12 8.74
N ASN A 449 -0.75 -7.15 9.62
CA ASN A 449 -0.68 -7.37 11.08
C ASN A 449 -2.05 -7.43 11.77
N SER A 450 -3.16 -7.59 11.04
CA SER A 450 -4.50 -7.60 11.65
C SER A 450 -4.90 -9.02 12.05
N PRO A 451 -5.11 -9.30 13.35
CA PRO A 451 -5.58 -10.60 13.81
C PRO A 451 -6.93 -10.99 13.19
N TYR A 452 -7.72 -10.01 12.75
CA TYR A 452 -9.05 -10.22 12.20
C TYR A 452 -9.05 -10.98 10.85
N VAL A 453 -8.00 -10.82 10.04
CA VAL A 453 -7.91 -11.44 8.70
C VAL A 453 -6.79 -12.46 8.57
N ALA A 454 -5.86 -12.54 9.52
CA ALA A 454 -4.70 -13.43 9.44
C ALA A 454 -5.09 -14.90 9.23
N SER A 455 -6.09 -15.39 9.97
CA SER A 455 -6.60 -16.76 9.81
C SER A 455 -7.20 -17.00 8.42
N ASN A 456 -8.02 -16.06 7.93
CA ASN A 456 -8.64 -16.18 6.61
C ASN A 456 -7.61 -16.18 5.48
N MET A 457 -6.55 -15.36 5.60
CA MET A 457 -5.46 -15.29 4.63
C MET A 457 -4.59 -16.55 4.64
N ALA A 458 -4.28 -17.07 5.83
CA ALA A 458 -3.54 -18.34 5.96
C ALA A 458 -4.35 -19.50 5.37
N GLN A 459 -5.65 -19.54 5.64
CA GLN A 459 -6.54 -20.53 5.04
C GLN A 459 -6.62 -20.38 3.52
N ALA A 460 -6.75 -19.15 2.99
CA ALA A 460 -6.79 -18.93 1.55
C ALA A 460 -5.54 -19.45 0.84
N VAL A 461 -4.34 -19.26 1.39
CA VAL A 461 -3.11 -19.82 0.80
C VAL A 461 -3.12 -21.35 0.79
N ASN A 462 -3.56 -21.97 1.89
CA ASN A 462 -3.69 -23.43 1.96
C ASN A 462 -4.71 -23.95 0.96
N ASP A 463 -5.90 -23.35 0.90
CA ASP A 463 -6.95 -23.71 -0.06
C ASP A 463 -6.45 -23.54 -1.49
N ALA A 464 -5.71 -22.47 -1.79
CA ALA A 464 -5.13 -22.25 -3.10
C ALA A 464 -4.11 -23.34 -3.49
N TRP A 465 -3.28 -23.77 -2.55
CA TRP A 465 -2.35 -24.88 -2.78
C TRP A 465 -3.10 -26.20 -3.00
N GLN A 466 -3.99 -26.57 -2.08
CA GLN A 466 -4.76 -27.83 -2.15
C GLN A 466 -5.62 -27.92 -3.40
N ARG A 467 -6.06 -26.79 -3.94
CA ARG A 467 -6.85 -26.71 -5.18
C ARG A 467 -6.01 -26.64 -6.46
N GLY A 468 -4.68 -26.74 -6.37
CA GLY A 468 -3.78 -26.64 -7.53
C GLY A 468 -3.76 -25.27 -8.19
N LEU A 469 -4.10 -24.20 -7.45
CA LEU A 469 -4.14 -22.83 -7.97
C LEU A 469 -2.79 -22.11 -7.87
N LEU A 470 -1.95 -22.51 -6.92
CA LEU A 470 -0.58 -22.01 -6.76
C LEU A 470 0.40 -22.90 -7.51
N ILE A 471 0.99 -22.35 -8.59
CA ILE A 471 1.96 -23.07 -9.42
C ILE A 471 3.38 -22.61 -9.06
N PRO A 472 4.30 -23.53 -8.70
CA PRO A 472 5.71 -23.23 -8.48
C PRO A 472 6.34 -22.42 -9.62
N GLY A 473 7.06 -21.36 -9.28
CA GLY A 473 7.76 -20.51 -10.25
C GLY A 473 6.90 -19.49 -11.00
N VAL A 474 5.57 -19.46 -10.80
CA VAL A 474 4.70 -18.46 -11.45
C VAL A 474 4.70 -17.12 -10.72
N ALA A 475 4.74 -17.11 -9.39
CA ALA A 475 4.75 -15.88 -8.60
C ALA A 475 5.99 -15.01 -8.92
N ASP A 476 5.75 -13.73 -9.22
CA ASP A 476 6.80 -12.76 -9.58
C ASP A 476 6.84 -11.59 -8.59
N ILE A 477 7.98 -11.46 -7.88
CA ILE A 477 8.18 -10.42 -6.88
C ILE A 477 8.17 -9.00 -7.46
N LEU A 478 8.51 -8.83 -8.74
CA LEU A 478 8.53 -7.52 -9.40
C LEU A 478 7.13 -6.96 -9.63
N LEU A 479 6.10 -7.83 -9.64
CA LEU A 479 4.70 -7.45 -9.80
C LEU A 479 3.99 -7.15 -8.48
N LEU A 480 4.68 -7.34 -7.34
CA LEU A 480 4.10 -7.20 -6.00
C LEU A 480 3.83 -5.75 -5.58
N GLU A 481 4.78 -4.84 -5.84
CA GLU A 481 4.73 -3.49 -5.30
C GLU A 481 4.25 -2.47 -6.36
N ARG A 482 3.49 -1.48 -5.89
CA ARG A 482 2.99 -0.38 -6.72
C ARG A 482 4.16 0.34 -7.41
N PHE A 483 4.07 0.53 -8.72
CA PHE A 483 5.04 1.28 -9.54
C PHE A 483 6.46 0.70 -9.66
N SER A 484 6.62 -0.63 -9.69
CA SER A 484 7.97 -1.25 -9.85
C SER A 484 8.93 -0.75 -8.78
N GLN A 485 8.40 -0.39 -7.61
CA GLN A 485 9.24 -0.07 -6.47
C GLN A 485 9.95 -1.34 -6.05
N VAL A 486 11.22 -1.17 -5.67
CA VAL A 486 12.00 -2.28 -5.17
C VAL A 486 11.27 -2.90 -3.97
N PRO A 487 11.18 -4.25 -3.86
CA PRO A 487 10.41 -4.91 -2.81
C PRO A 487 10.69 -4.32 -1.43
N CYS A 488 9.63 -3.94 -0.71
CA CYS A 488 9.73 -3.30 0.60
C CYS A 488 9.26 -4.26 1.70
N ARG A 489 9.66 -3.99 2.96
CA ARG A 489 9.36 -4.85 4.12
C ARG A 489 9.73 -6.33 3.89
N ILE A 490 10.88 -6.56 3.24
CA ILE A 490 11.33 -7.91 2.86
C ILE A 490 11.42 -8.83 4.08
N ALA A 491 11.91 -8.35 5.23
CA ALA A 491 11.96 -9.18 6.45
C ALA A 491 10.58 -9.72 6.86
N SER A 492 9.53 -8.90 6.80
CA SER A 492 8.16 -9.35 7.08
C SER A 492 7.63 -10.31 6.02
N LEU A 493 8.01 -10.11 4.76
CA LEU A 493 7.65 -11.03 3.68
C LEU A 493 8.31 -12.40 3.86
N VAL A 494 9.61 -12.40 4.13
CA VAL A 494 10.37 -13.64 4.36
C VAL A 494 9.80 -14.40 5.55
N SER A 495 9.44 -13.73 6.64
CA SER A 495 8.80 -14.38 7.80
C SER A 495 7.55 -15.17 7.39
N VAL A 496 6.65 -14.52 6.64
CA VAL A 496 5.42 -15.13 6.16
C VAL A 496 5.68 -16.25 5.16
N LEU A 497 6.61 -16.05 4.23
CA LEU A 497 7.00 -17.06 3.25
C LEU A 497 7.61 -18.29 3.94
N THR A 498 8.39 -18.11 5.00
CA THR A 498 8.93 -19.19 5.83
C THR A 498 7.80 -19.97 6.50
N ASP A 499 6.78 -19.29 7.04
CA ASP A 499 5.61 -19.95 7.64
C ASP A 499 4.81 -20.75 6.59
N ILE A 500 4.67 -20.22 5.37
CA ILE A 500 4.03 -20.91 4.24
C ILE A 500 4.85 -22.13 3.80
N ALA A 501 6.18 -22.00 3.70
CA ALA A 501 7.06 -23.10 3.33
C ALA A 501 6.99 -24.25 4.35
N LYS A 502 6.92 -23.93 5.65
CA LYS A 502 6.74 -24.91 6.74
C LYS A 502 5.40 -25.66 6.70
N GLN A 503 4.43 -25.18 5.94
CA GLN A 503 3.16 -25.87 5.69
C GLN A 503 3.24 -26.86 4.51
N GLY A 504 4.43 -27.17 4.00
CA GLY A 504 4.63 -28.08 2.87
C GLY A 504 4.49 -27.42 1.49
N ILE A 505 4.54 -26.08 1.44
CA ILE A 505 4.39 -25.28 0.22
C ILE A 505 5.75 -24.69 -0.22
N LEU A 506 6.86 -25.38 0.10
CA LEU A 506 8.22 -24.91 -0.18
C LEU A 506 8.49 -24.76 -1.68
N SER A 507 7.93 -25.62 -2.53
CA SER A 507 8.12 -25.57 -3.99
C SER A 507 7.63 -24.25 -4.61
N VAL A 508 6.61 -23.61 -4.03
CA VAL A 508 6.13 -22.28 -4.45
C VAL A 508 7.00 -21.17 -3.89
N VAL A 509 7.44 -21.30 -2.63
CA VAL A 509 8.19 -20.26 -1.92
C VAL A 509 9.65 -20.17 -2.39
N TRP A 510 10.30 -21.30 -2.68
CA TRP A 510 11.72 -21.38 -2.94
C TRP A 510 12.21 -20.46 -4.08
N PRO A 511 11.56 -20.42 -5.26
CA PRO A 511 11.95 -19.48 -6.33
C PRO A 511 11.82 -18.02 -5.91
N ILE A 512 10.85 -17.67 -5.07
CA ILE A 512 10.58 -16.29 -4.62
C ILE A 512 11.73 -15.79 -3.73
N LEU A 513 12.28 -16.65 -2.87
CA LEU A 513 13.41 -16.29 -2.01
C LEU A 513 14.65 -15.90 -2.85
N ASP A 514 14.96 -16.66 -3.91
CA ASP A 514 16.09 -16.31 -4.80
C ASP A 514 15.79 -15.03 -5.62
N GLN A 515 14.56 -14.86 -6.10
CA GLN A 515 14.13 -13.63 -6.78
C GLN A 515 14.29 -12.38 -5.88
N LEU A 516 14.00 -12.49 -4.58
CA LEU A 516 14.22 -11.40 -3.61
C LEU A 516 15.70 -11.01 -3.50
N ILE A 517 16.61 -12.00 -3.52
CA ILE A 517 18.06 -11.74 -3.54
C ILE A 517 18.47 -11.07 -4.86
N ILE A 518 17.94 -11.51 -6.00
CA ILE A 518 18.19 -10.89 -7.31
C ILE A 518 17.74 -9.42 -7.29
N ALA A 519 16.52 -9.15 -6.83
CA ALA A 519 15.98 -7.80 -6.71
C ALA A 519 16.86 -6.92 -5.79
N SER A 520 17.32 -7.47 -4.67
CA SER A 520 18.25 -6.79 -3.77
C SER A 520 19.61 -6.50 -4.40
N CYS A 521 20.14 -7.43 -5.19
CA CYS A 521 21.42 -7.26 -5.88
C CYS A 521 21.35 -6.21 -7.01
N LYS A 522 20.21 -6.08 -7.68
CA LYS A 522 19.95 -5.08 -8.73
C LYS A 522 19.68 -3.67 -8.19
N ALA A 523 19.27 -3.55 -6.93
CA ALA A 523 19.03 -2.26 -6.30
C ALA A 523 20.34 -1.45 -6.09
N PRO A 524 20.28 -0.09 -6.07
CA PRO A 524 21.46 0.75 -5.84
C PRO A 524 22.22 0.46 -4.55
N ARG A 525 21.50 -0.07 -3.55
CA ARG A 525 22.04 -0.61 -2.29
C ARG A 525 21.27 -1.89 -1.96
N LEU A 526 21.95 -2.84 -1.32
CA LEU A 526 21.27 -4.04 -0.81
C LEU A 526 20.10 -3.64 0.10
N LEU A 527 18.98 -4.32 -0.11
CA LEU A 527 17.72 -4.01 0.56
C LEU A 527 17.73 -4.48 2.01
N SER A 528 17.05 -3.74 2.87
CA SER A 528 16.77 -4.20 4.23
C SER A 528 15.88 -5.45 4.16
N GLY A 529 16.27 -6.54 4.83
CA GLY A 529 15.66 -7.86 4.69
C GLY A 529 16.49 -8.87 3.88
N THR A 530 17.59 -8.45 3.24
CA THR A 530 18.44 -9.36 2.44
C THR A 530 19.07 -10.47 3.29
N LEU A 531 19.52 -10.14 4.51
CA LEU A 531 20.14 -11.14 5.39
C LEU A 531 19.12 -12.21 5.80
N GLU A 532 17.92 -11.77 6.16
CA GLU A 532 16.79 -12.62 6.53
C GLU A 532 16.41 -13.55 5.38
N THR A 533 16.44 -13.05 4.14
CA THR A 533 16.20 -13.87 2.93
C THR A 533 17.30 -14.94 2.75
N VAL A 534 18.56 -14.59 2.96
CA VAL A 534 19.69 -15.55 2.91
C VAL A 534 19.56 -16.59 4.02
N ASP A 535 19.09 -16.19 5.21
CA ASP A 535 18.87 -17.09 6.34
C ASP A 535 17.76 -18.10 6.05
N ALA A 536 16.64 -17.67 5.47
CA ALA A 536 15.58 -18.57 5.03
C ALA A 536 16.05 -19.56 3.95
N ILE A 537 16.86 -19.10 2.98
CA ILE A 537 17.44 -20.01 1.98
C ILE A 537 18.36 -21.05 2.64
N ALA A 538 19.17 -20.64 3.61
CA ALA A 538 20.04 -21.56 4.35
C ALA A 538 19.25 -22.58 5.17
N GLU A 539 18.13 -22.16 5.78
CA GLU A 539 17.21 -23.01 6.55
C GLU A 539 16.60 -24.12 5.67
N PHE A 540 16.10 -23.77 4.47
CA PHE A 540 15.39 -24.72 3.61
C PHE A 540 16.28 -25.48 2.62
N LEU A 541 17.54 -25.11 2.45
CA LEU A 541 18.45 -25.77 1.50
C LEU A 541 18.52 -27.31 1.64
N PRO A 542 18.59 -27.90 2.86
CA PRO A 542 18.61 -29.36 3.02
C PRO A 542 17.35 -30.04 2.47
N GLU A 543 16.17 -29.45 2.67
CA GLU A 543 14.89 -29.96 2.15
C GLU A 543 14.89 -30.00 0.61
N VAL A 544 15.41 -28.95 -0.01
CA VAL A 544 15.47 -28.85 -1.49
C VAL A 544 16.50 -29.81 -2.07
N GLN A 545 17.66 -29.95 -1.42
CA GLN A 545 18.68 -30.94 -1.82
C GLN A 545 18.11 -32.36 -1.77
N TYR A 546 17.43 -32.71 -0.68
CA TYR A 546 16.76 -34.00 -0.56
C TYR A 546 15.71 -34.20 -1.66
N ALA A 547 14.86 -33.20 -1.93
CA ALA A 547 13.85 -33.30 -2.98
C ALA A 547 14.46 -33.49 -4.38
N VAL A 548 15.60 -32.86 -4.68
CA VAL A 548 16.35 -33.06 -5.93
C VAL A 548 16.96 -34.45 -5.99
N ASP A 549 17.59 -34.91 -4.91
CA ASP A 549 18.21 -36.23 -4.83
C ASP A 549 17.18 -37.37 -5.00
N GLN A 550 15.95 -37.16 -4.52
CA GLN A 550 14.82 -38.09 -4.70
C GLN A 550 14.11 -37.94 -6.06
N GLY A 551 14.52 -36.98 -6.92
CA GLY A 551 13.88 -36.72 -8.22
C GLY A 551 12.49 -36.10 -8.13
N ILE A 552 12.10 -35.56 -6.97
CA ILE A 552 10.84 -34.84 -6.74
C ILE A 552 10.95 -33.40 -7.26
N ALA A 553 12.16 -32.81 -7.20
CA ALA A 553 12.48 -31.49 -7.69
C ALA A 553 13.50 -31.54 -8.84
N ASP A 554 13.42 -30.60 -9.77
CA ASP A 554 14.40 -30.44 -10.84
C ASP A 554 15.76 -29.95 -10.28
N ALA A 555 16.88 -30.46 -10.79
CA ALA A 555 18.22 -30.04 -10.37
C ALA A 555 18.47 -28.53 -10.53
N ASN A 556 17.73 -27.86 -11.41
CA ASN A 556 17.77 -26.42 -11.62
C ASN A 556 17.37 -25.62 -10.36
N GLN A 557 16.66 -26.23 -9.40
CA GLN A 557 16.30 -25.59 -8.14
C GLN A 557 17.52 -25.27 -7.26
N LEU A 558 18.66 -25.94 -7.49
CA LEU A 558 19.94 -25.68 -6.82
C LEU A 558 20.83 -24.67 -7.56
N GLN A 559 20.34 -24.04 -8.63
CA GLN A 559 21.09 -22.99 -9.32
C GLN A 559 21.25 -21.74 -8.46
N LEU A 560 20.18 -21.29 -7.80
CA LEU A 560 20.15 -20.12 -6.90
C LEU A 560 20.98 -18.93 -7.43
N LEU A 561 20.55 -18.38 -8.56
CA LEU A 561 21.28 -17.34 -9.29
C LEU A 561 21.43 -16.08 -8.44
N GLY A 562 20.41 -15.71 -7.66
CA GLY A 562 20.47 -14.60 -6.72
C GLY A 562 21.55 -14.78 -5.66
N ILE A 563 21.60 -15.93 -5.00
CA ILE A 563 22.65 -16.23 -4.00
C ILE A 563 24.05 -16.17 -4.62
N ARG A 564 24.23 -16.71 -5.82
CA ARG A 564 25.53 -16.61 -6.53
C ARG A 564 25.89 -15.17 -6.89
N MET A 565 24.92 -14.37 -7.35
CA MET A 565 25.11 -12.94 -7.59
C MET A 565 25.55 -12.23 -6.30
N LEU A 566 24.90 -12.49 -5.17
CA LEU A 566 25.23 -11.90 -3.88
C LEU A 566 26.62 -12.31 -3.39
N ALA A 567 26.98 -13.59 -3.51
CA ALA A 567 28.29 -14.11 -3.11
C ALA A 567 29.46 -13.49 -3.91
N SER A 568 29.19 -13.06 -5.15
CA SER A 568 30.20 -12.44 -6.03
C SER A 568 30.50 -10.96 -5.70
N LYS A 569 29.64 -10.29 -4.92
CA LYS A 569 29.83 -8.87 -4.58
C LYS A 569 31.02 -8.63 -3.64
N LYS A 570 31.75 -7.54 -3.91
CA LYS A 570 32.89 -7.07 -3.11
C LYS A 570 32.50 -6.07 -2.01
N GLU A 571 31.35 -5.40 -2.12
CA GLU A 571 30.86 -4.36 -1.20
C GLU A 571 29.38 -4.60 -0.82
N GLY A 572 29.01 -4.45 0.46
CA GLY A 572 27.64 -4.66 0.99
C GLY A 572 27.61 -5.10 2.46
N SER A 573 26.42 -5.48 2.97
CA SER A 573 26.25 -6.11 4.29
C SER A 573 27.19 -7.31 4.42
N ALA A 574 28.28 -7.15 5.18
CA ALA A 574 29.36 -8.14 5.25
C ALA A 574 28.86 -9.54 5.66
N ASN A 575 27.82 -9.60 6.49
CA ASN A 575 27.23 -10.86 6.96
C ASN A 575 26.40 -11.58 5.88
N ALA A 576 25.57 -10.85 5.12
CA ALA A 576 24.75 -11.47 4.07
C ALA A 576 25.65 -12.07 2.96
N ILE A 577 26.71 -11.36 2.58
CA ILE A 577 27.70 -11.85 1.60
C ILE A 577 28.45 -13.07 2.15
N LYS A 578 28.87 -13.04 3.42
CA LYS A 578 29.56 -14.18 4.07
C LYS A 578 28.67 -15.44 4.08
N LYS A 579 27.40 -15.31 4.46
CA LYS A 579 26.46 -16.43 4.46
C LYS A 579 26.16 -16.93 3.04
N ALA A 580 25.98 -16.03 2.08
CA ALA A 580 25.79 -16.41 0.67
C ALA A 580 26.97 -17.24 0.14
N LYS A 581 28.22 -16.87 0.46
CA LYS A 581 29.40 -17.67 0.08
C LYS A 581 29.37 -19.08 0.68
N ALA A 582 29.02 -19.21 1.96
CA ALA A 582 28.90 -20.51 2.62
C ALA A 582 27.79 -21.38 2.01
N ILE A 583 26.70 -20.78 1.51
CA ILE A 583 25.66 -21.50 0.76
C ILE A 583 26.23 -21.99 -0.58
N VAL A 584 26.90 -21.12 -1.35
CA VAL A 584 27.46 -21.46 -2.68
C VAL A 584 28.45 -22.63 -2.60
N GLU A 585 29.23 -22.74 -1.52
CA GLU A 585 30.15 -23.87 -1.29
C GLU A 585 29.44 -25.23 -1.21
N LYS A 586 28.16 -25.25 -0.82
CA LYS A 586 27.32 -26.45 -0.73
C LYS A 586 26.53 -26.75 -2.01
N LEU A 587 26.56 -25.86 -3.00
CA LEU A 587 25.79 -25.99 -4.24
C LEU A 587 26.62 -26.63 -5.37
N PRO A 588 25.97 -27.24 -6.38
CA PRO A 588 26.66 -27.75 -7.56
C PRO A 588 27.45 -26.63 -8.26
N LYS A 589 28.60 -26.99 -8.86
CA LYS A 589 29.40 -26.03 -9.64
C LYS A 589 28.68 -25.72 -10.96
N ILE A 590 28.43 -24.44 -11.20
CA ILE A 590 27.86 -23.92 -12.45
C ILE A 590 28.90 -23.03 -13.10
N ALA A 591 28.93 -22.99 -14.44
CA ALA A 591 29.79 -22.07 -15.18
C ALA A 591 29.58 -20.63 -14.66
N PRO A 592 30.64 -19.84 -14.46
CA PRO A 592 30.51 -18.49 -13.95
C PRO A 592 29.63 -17.65 -14.87
N LEU A 593 28.60 -17.01 -14.32
CA LEU A 593 27.88 -15.92 -14.98
C LEU A 593 28.86 -14.75 -15.16
N LYS A 594 29.53 -14.70 -16.31
CA LYS A 594 30.11 -13.46 -16.81
C LYS A 594 28.96 -12.55 -17.20
N GLN A 595 28.55 -11.66 -16.31
CA GLN A 595 27.85 -10.46 -16.74
C GLN A 595 28.88 -9.54 -17.40
N ASP A 596 29.04 -9.68 -18.71
CA ASP A 596 29.40 -8.51 -19.51
C ASP A 596 28.25 -7.52 -19.35
N VAL A 597 28.52 -6.37 -18.73
CA VAL A 597 27.65 -5.19 -18.84
C VAL A 597 27.81 -4.67 -20.27
N SER A 598 27.34 -5.44 -21.24
CA SER A 598 27.13 -4.99 -22.59
C SER A 598 25.88 -4.12 -22.54
N MET A 599 26.06 -2.80 -22.69
CA MET A 599 24.97 -1.84 -22.83
C MET A 599 24.25 -2.07 -24.17
N ARG A 600 23.42 -3.11 -24.24
CA ARG A 600 22.31 -3.14 -25.20
C ARG A 600 21.30 -2.05 -24.82
N ALA A 601 20.57 -1.53 -25.79
CA ALA A 601 19.47 -0.61 -25.53
C ALA A 601 18.48 -1.25 -24.53
N PRO A 602 17.98 -0.52 -23.52
CA PRO A 602 17.00 -1.08 -22.59
C PRO A 602 15.74 -1.54 -23.33
N ASP A 603 15.33 -2.79 -23.11
CA ASP A 603 14.14 -3.38 -23.74
C ASP A 603 12.84 -2.67 -23.32
N ASP A 604 12.85 -1.98 -22.17
CA ASP A 604 11.75 -1.22 -21.58
C ASP A 604 11.84 0.29 -21.84
N PHE A 605 12.67 0.75 -22.79
CA PHE A 605 12.91 2.18 -23.04
C PHE A 605 11.60 2.98 -23.20
N ASP A 606 10.63 2.47 -23.96
CA ASP A 606 9.38 3.20 -24.23
C ASP A 606 8.47 3.31 -22.99
N GLN A 607 8.68 2.47 -21.96
CA GLN A 607 7.98 2.56 -20.67
C GLN A 607 8.60 3.62 -19.76
N VAL A 608 9.93 3.71 -19.76
CA VAL A 608 10.70 4.71 -18.99
C VAL A 608 10.68 6.08 -19.66
N TRP A 609 10.60 6.10 -20.99
CA TRP A 609 10.55 7.29 -21.83
C TRP A 609 9.25 7.33 -22.64
N PRO A 610 8.08 7.47 -21.99
CA PRO A 610 6.80 7.50 -22.69
C PRO A 610 6.71 8.69 -23.64
N LYS A 611 5.89 8.56 -24.68
CA LYS A 611 5.63 9.67 -25.60
C LYS A 611 5.06 10.86 -24.81
N PRO A 612 5.63 12.08 -24.99
CA PRO A 612 5.17 13.24 -24.26
C PRO A 612 3.71 13.53 -24.62
N GLN A 613 2.92 13.85 -23.61
CA GLN A 613 1.57 14.34 -23.84
C GLN A 613 1.63 15.70 -24.53
N LYS A 614 0.62 16.02 -25.34
CA LYS A 614 0.57 17.32 -26.03
C LYS A 614 0.62 18.44 -24.99
N ALA A 615 1.71 19.22 -25.01
CA ALA A 615 1.90 20.32 -24.10
C ALA A 615 0.76 21.34 -24.23
N LYS A 616 0.18 21.72 -23.09
CA LYS A 616 -0.75 22.84 -22.99
C LYS A 616 0.05 24.11 -22.80
N VAL A 617 -0.39 25.18 -23.46
CA VAL A 617 0.23 26.49 -23.27
C VAL A 617 -0.04 26.97 -21.86
N VAL A 618 1.00 27.07 -21.05
CA VAL A 618 0.94 27.72 -19.73
C VAL A 618 1.23 29.21 -19.92
N PRO A 619 0.29 30.11 -19.57
CA PRO A 619 0.47 31.53 -19.77
C PRO A 619 1.59 32.10 -18.88
N GLU A 620 2.41 32.97 -19.46
CA GLU A 620 3.38 33.79 -18.75
C GLU A 620 2.64 34.89 -17.96
N ASP A 621 2.99 35.07 -16.68
CA ASP A 621 2.31 36.01 -15.78
C ASP A 621 3.17 37.18 -15.32
N ASN A 622 4.45 37.21 -15.71
CA ASN A 622 5.45 38.22 -15.31
C ASN A 622 5.55 38.42 -13.78
N VAL A 623 5.15 37.41 -13.00
CA VAL A 623 5.25 37.43 -11.55
C VAL A 623 6.68 37.06 -11.14
N SER A 624 7.26 37.81 -10.21
CA SER A 624 8.53 37.43 -9.60
C SER A 624 8.28 36.51 -8.41
N ILE A 625 9.02 35.40 -8.32
CA ILE A 625 8.94 34.43 -7.23
C ILE A 625 10.26 34.42 -6.49
N THR A 626 10.23 34.47 -5.16
CA THR A 626 11.37 34.13 -4.31
C THR A 626 11.00 32.97 -3.39
N ILE A 627 11.99 32.14 -3.04
CA ILE A 627 11.79 30.93 -2.25
C ILE A 627 12.65 31.01 -1.00
N SER A 628 12.05 30.69 0.14
CA SER A 628 12.72 30.69 1.44
C SER A 628 12.03 29.73 2.39
N LYS A 629 12.61 29.52 3.58
CA LYS A 629 11.90 28.88 4.68
C LYS A 629 11.00 29.88 5.43
N PRO A 630 9.79 29.49 5.84
CA PRO A 630 8.94 30.36 6.64
C PRO A 630 9.56 30.60 8.02
N VAL A 631 9.54 31.85 8.49
CA VAL A 631 9.86 32.17 9.89
C VAL A 631 8.59 32.00 10.72
N ILE A 632 8.63 31.09 11.69
CA ILE A 632 7.45 30.70 12.47
C ILE A 632 7.61 31.09 13.93
N GLU A 633 6.62 31.78 14.48
CA GLU A 633 6.55 32.05 15.93
C GLU A 633 6.34 30.75 16.71
N GLN A 634 7.17 30.51 17.73
CA GLN A 634 7.19 29.28 18.51
C GLN A 634 5.88 29.00 19.27
N SER A 635 5.07 30.03 19.51
CA SER A 635 3.76 29.97 20.19
C SER A 635 2.62 29.45 19.31
N SER A 636 2.82 29.34 17.98
CA SER A 636 1.77 28.87 17.07
C SER A 636 1.56 27.37 17.16
N ARG A 637 0.30 26.93 17.30
CA ARG A 637 -0.10 25.51 17.24
C ARG A 637 0.29 24.80 15.93
N PHE A 638 0.60 25.57 14.88
CA PHE A 638 0.99 25.07 13.56
C PHE A 638 2.52 25.02 13.36
N SER A 639 3.32 25.41 14.36
CA SER A 639 4.78 25.58 14.25
C SER A 639 5.54 24.34 13.82
N LYS A 640 5.18 23.15 14.33
CA LYS A 640 5.83 21.89 13.94
C LYS A 640 5.51 21.46 12.49
N ALA A 641 4.31 21.77 11.99
CA ALA A 641 3.89 21.37 10.65
C ALA A 641 4.54 22.24 9.57
N LEU A 642 4.62 23.56 9.82
CA LEU A 642 5.16 24.54 8.88
C LEU A 642 6.69 24.55 8.80
N ALA A 643 7.38 24.07 9.83
CA ALA A 643 8.85 24.02 9.86
C ALA A 643 9.47 23.15 8.74
N LYS A 644 8.66 22.32 8.09
CA LYS A 644 9.03 21.45 6.97
C LYS A 644 8.56 21.95 5.59
N SER A 645 7.84 23.07 5.56
CA SER A 645 7.27 23.66 4.34
C SER A 645 8.23 24.67 3.70
N LEU A 646 8.03 24.92 2.41
CA LEU A 646 8.63 26.04 1.69
C LEU A 646 7.67 27.23 1.68
N MET A 647 8.23 28.44 1.67
CA MET A 647 7.49 29.67 1.45
C MET A 647 7.85 30.24 0.08
N PHE A 648 6.84 30.40 -0.77
CA PHE A 648 6.94 31.06 -2.06
C PHE A 648 6.40 32.47 -1.94
N THR A 649 7.23 33.48 -2.16
CA THR A 649 6.84 34.88 -2.09
C THR A 649 6.68 35.41 -3.51
N LEU A 650 5.46 35.80 -3.85
CA LEU A 650 5.07 36.29 -5.17
C LEU A 650 4.93 37.81 -5.14
N LYS A 651 5.60 38.47 -6.09
CA LYS A 651 5.41 39.89 -6.40
C LYS A 651 4.67 40.01 -7.73
N LEU A 652 3.41 40.42 -7.65
CA LEU A 652 2.53 40.57 -8.80
C LEU A 652 2.77 41.93 -9.49
N PRO A 653 2.85 41.98 -10.84
CA PRO A 653 3.09 43.24 -11.56
C PRO A 653 1.92 44.22 -11.48
N ASN A 654 0.71 43.70 -11.29
CA ASN A 654 -0.55 44.44 -11.20
C ASN A 654 -0.93 44.89 -9.77
N VAL A 655 -0.15 44.51 -8.75
CA VAL A 655 -0.41 44.88 -7.36
C VAL A 655 0.81 45.59 -6.78
N SER A 656 0.80 46.92 -6.90
CA SER A 656 1.87 47.77 -6.37
C SER A 656 1.95 47.67 -4.85
N ASN A 657 3.18 47.60 -4.33
CA ASN A 657 3.50 47.64 -2.89
C ASN A 657 3.02 46.47 -2.01
N GLN A 658 2.53 45.38 -2.59
CA GLN A 658 2.15 44.17 -1.86
C GLN A 658 2.92 42.95 -2.38
N VAL A 659 3.28 42.03 -1.48
CA VAL A 659 3.75 40.68 -1.82
C VAL A 659 2.85 39.65 -1.16
N PHE A 660 2.82 38.45 -1.73
CA PHE A 660 1.95 37.36 -1.30
C PHE A 660 2.78 36.12 -0.99
N HIS A 661 2.61 35.57 0.21
CA HIS A 661 3.25 34.34 0.63
C HIS A 661 2.33 33.15 0.37
N ILE A 662 2.85 32.10 -0.25
CA ILE A 662 2.20 30.80 -0.38
C ILE A 662 2.96 29.81 0.49
N VAL A 663 2.24 29.13 1.39
CA VAL A 663 2.77 28.08 2.26
C VAL A 663 1.76 26.95 2.30
N LYS A 664 2.20 25.72 2.03
CA LYS A 664 1.35 24.52 2.01
C LYS A 664 1.86 23.48 3.01
N ASN A 665 0.95 22.79 3.70
CA ASN A 665 1.29 21.80 4.72
C ASN A 665 0.33 20.59 4.76
N ASP A 666 -0.99 20.79 4.66
CA ASP A 666 -1.99 19.71 4.78
C ASP A 666 -3.21 19.87 3.85
N TRP A 667 -3.36 21.03 3.19
CA TRP A 667 -4.50 21.32 2.33
C TRP A 667 -4.08 21.84 0.95
N TYR A 668 -4.49 21.12 -0.09
CA TYR A 668 -4.10 21.38 -1.49
C TYR A 668 -5.28 21.39 -2.47
N TYR A 669 -6.53 21.41 -1.97
CA TYR A 669 -7.71 21.26 -2.82
C TYR A 669 -7.80 22.36 -3.89
N ASP A 670 -7.32 23.55 -3.57
CA ASP A 670 -7.23 24.70 -4.46
C ASP A 670 -6.37 24.45 -5.71
N LEU A 671 -5.19 23.85 -5.52
CA LEU A 671 -4.30 23.41 -6.59
C LEU A 671 -4.78 22.09 -7.23
N GLU A 672 -5.47 21.23 -6.48
CA GLU A 672 -5.87 19.91 -6.97
C GLU A 672 -7.09 19.97 -7.90
N TYR A 673 -8.06 20.83 -7.61
CA TYR A 673 -9.36 20.86 -8.29
C TYR A 673 -9.80 22.25 -8.78
N GLU A 674 -9.26 23.34 -8.22
CA GLU A 674 -9.82 24.68 -8.42
C GLU A 674 -8.95 25.61 -9.29
N PHE A 675 -7.76 25.18 -9.70
CA PHE A 675 -6.82 25.96 -10.52
C PHE A 675 -6.49 27.35 -9.95
N GLN A 676 -6.51 27.45 -8.62
CA GLN A 676 -6.18 28.65 -7.87
C GLN A 676 -5.25 28.28 -6.70
N CYS A 677 -4.72 29.29 -6.01
CA CYS A 677 -3.84 29.06 -4.88
C CYS A 677 -4.17 30.03 -3.74
N GLU A 678 -4.40 29.49 -2.55
CA GLU A 678 -4.45 30.26 -1.32
C GLU A 678 -3.09 30.93 -1.07
N ALA A 679 -3.13 32.22 -0.77
CA ALA A 679 -1.97 33.02 -0.44
C ALA A 679 -2.27 34.01 0.69
N TYR A 680 -1.22 34.57 1.27
CA TYR A 680 -1.28 35.46 2.43
C TYR A 680 -0.57 36.78 2.08
N PRO A 681 -1.26 37.94 2.10
CA PRO A 681 -0.61 39.23 1.92
C PRO A 681 0.37 39.47 3.08
N ALA A 682 1.62 39.81 2.76
CA ALA A 682 2.62 40.23 3.76
C ALA A 682 2.24 41.58 4.40
N LEU A 683 2.48 41.78 5.70
CA LEU A 683 2.21 43.09 6.34
C LEU A 683 3.27 44.15 5.98
N SER A 684 4.49 43.73 5.60
CA SER A 684 5.52 44.59 5.04
C SER A 684 6.37 43.85 3.99
N LYS A 685 7.06 44.59 3.11
CA LYS A 685 7.88 44.02 2.02
C LYS A 685 9.07 43.19 2.52
N ASP A 686 9.54 43.46 3.73
CA ASP A 686 10.71 42.81 4.33
C ASP A 686 10.33 41.69 5.32
N GLN A 687 9.03 41.42 5.49
CA GLN A 687 8.56 40.41 6.43
C GLN A 687 8.67 39.01 5.84
N GLN A 688 9.47 38.15 6.48
CA GLN A 688 9.52 36.70 6.21
C GLN A 688 8.65 35.87 7.18
N VAL A 689 7.91 36.57 8.04
CA VAL A 689 7.04 36.00 9.07
C VAL A 689 5.64 35.85 8.48
N ILE A 690 5.07 34.65 8.56
CA ILE A 690 3.67 34.40 8.16
C ILE A 690 2.77 35.13 9.17
N PRO A 691 2.03 36.18 8.78
CA PRO A 691 1.08 36.82 9.68
C PRO A 691 -0.03 35.83 10.03
N ASN A 692 -0.67 36.06 11.19
CA ASN A 692 -1.87 35.34 11.63
C ASN A 692 -2.78 34.98 10.43
N PHE A 693 -3.16 33.69 10.30
CA PHE A 693 -3.94 33.09 9.18
C PHE A 693 -5.35 33.71 8.93
N GLN A 694 -5.62 34.91 9.45
CA GLN A 694 -6.90 35.60 9.40
C GLN A 694 -7.14 36.38 8.09
N SER A 695 -6.10 36.71 7.33
CA SER A 695 -6.21 37.52 6.11
C SER A 695 -5.73 36.75 4.86
N ARG A 696 -6.37 35.64 4.51
CA ARG A 696 -6.06 34.88 3.29
C ARG A 696 -6.70 35.50 2.04
N VAL A 697 -6.06 35.28 0.90
CA VAL A 697 -6.55 35.65 -0.44
C VAL A 697 -6.37 34.48 -1.40
N TRP A 698 -6.97 34.58 -2.58
CA TRP A 698 -6.94 33.53 -3.60
C TRP A 698 -6.33 34.07 -4.89
N LEU A 699 -5.29 33.40 -5.38
CA LEU A 699 -4.59 33.74 -6.61
C LEU A 699 -5.05 32.83 -7.73
N HIS A 700 -5.55 33.39 -8.83
CA HIS A 700 -5.90 32.61 -10.02
C HIS A 700 -5.57 33.37 -11.30
N TRP A 701 -5.38 32.62 -12.40
CA TRP A 701 -5.22 33.23 -13.72
C TRP A 701 -6.58 33.72 -14.23
N CYS A 702 -6.66 34.97 -14.65
CA CYS A 702 -7.85 35.51 -15.30
C CYS A 702 -7.61 35.59 -16.81
N ILE A 703 -8.28 34.72 -17.58
CA ILE A 703 -8.16 34.69 -19.06
C ILE A 703 -8.54 36.04 -19.68
N ASN A 704 -9.59 36.69 -19.20
CA ASN A 704 -10.05 37.97 -19.77
C ASN A 704 -9.04 39.11 -19.53
N LYS A 705 -8.34 39.09 -18.39
CA LYS A 705 -7.36 40.13 -18.03
C LYS A 705 -5.93 39.77 -18.43
N GLN A 706 -5.68 38.52 -18.82
CA GLN A 706 -4.35 37.97 -19.14
C GLN A 706 -3.31 38.24 -18.04
N LEU A 707 -3.72 38.07 -16.77
CA LEU A 707 -2.86 38.28 -15.61
C LEU A 707 -3.32 37.44 -14.40
N LEU A 708 -2.42 37.27 -13.43
CA LEU A 708 -2.73 36.67 -12.14
C LEU A 708 -3.48 37.70 -11.26
N VAL A 709 -4.73 37.39 -10.90
CA VAL A 709 -5.57 38.25 -10.05
C VAL A 709 -5.55 37.78 -8.60
N VAL A 710 -5.94 38.69 -7.71
CA VAL A 710 -6.07 38.46 -6.27
C VAL A 710 -7.53 38.61 -5.90
N GLU A 711 -8.12 37.56 -5.34
CA GLU A 711 -9.52 37.52 -4.93
C GLU A 711 -9.65 37.39 -3.40
N LYS A 712 -10.68 38.03 -2.84
CA LYS A 712 -10.92 38.01 -1.39
C LYS A 712 -11.61 36.73 -0.92
N THR A 713 -12.39 36.10 -1.79
CA THR A 713 -13.23 34.94 -1.49
C THR A 713 -12.81 33.74 -2.34
N ARG A 714 -12.93 32.53 -1.78
CA ARG A 714 -12.48 31.29 -2.45
C ARG A 714 -13.25 31.00 -3.73
N ASN A 715 -14.56 31.20 -3.68
CA ASN A 715 -15.43 31.18 -4.84
C ASN A 715 -15.68 32.60 -5.29
N TRP A 716 -14.75 33.14 -6.06
CA TRP A 716 -14.83 34.46 -6.66
C TRP A 716 -15.93 34.60 -7.73
N GLN A 717 -16.53 33.49 -8.19
CA GLN A 717 -17.67 33.51 -9.11
C GLN A 717 -18.98 33.83 -8.40
N GLU A 718 -19.17 33.28 -7.20
CA GLU A 718 -20.37 33.47 -6.37
C GLU A 718 -20.15 34.42 -5.18
N ASN A 719 -18.94 34.97 -5.07
CA ASN A 719 -18.49 35.84 -3.99
C ASN A 719 -18.73 35.23 -2.58
N ASN A 720 -18.32 33.98 -2.38
CA ASN A 720 -18.41 33.27 -1.10
C ASN A 720 -17.15 32.43 -0.81
N ASP A 721 -17.00 31.96 0.43
CA ASP A 721 -15.84 31.14 0.85
C ASP A 721 -16.03 29.63 0.62
N GLY A 722 -17.08 29.25 -0.13
CA GLY A 722 -17.28 27.89 -0.59
C GLY A 722 -16.23 27.46 -1.64
N PRO A 723 -16.17 26.17 -1.96
CA PRO A 723 -15.37 25.71 -3.09
C PRO A 723 -15.87 26.30 -4.43
N LEU A 724 -14.97 26.47 -5.40
CA LEU A 724 -15.32 26.91 -6.78
C LEU A 724 -16.26 25.91 -7.50
N SER A 725 -16.46 24.72 -6.92
CA SER A 725 -17.49 23.76 -7.32
C SER A 725 -18.16 23.12 -6.12
N SER A 726 -19.50 23.07 -6.11
CA SER A 726 -20.19 22.22 -5.15
C SER A 726 -19.81 20.76 -5.40
N LYS A 727 -19.57 20.01 -4.32
CA LYS A 727 -19.13 18.59 -4.33
C LYS A 727 -20.04 17.65 -5.14
N TYR A 728 -21.21 18.14 -5.56
CA TYR A 728 -22.23 17.42 -6.35
C TYR A 728 -22.18 17.69 -7.87
N ASN A 729 -21.33 18.60 -8.36
CA ASN A 729 -21.34 19.08 -9.75
C ASN A 729 -19.96 19.05 -10.45
N LEU A 730 -19.07 18.10 -10.13
CA LEU A 730 -17.81 17.91 -10.88
C LEU A 730 -18.04 17.57 -12.37
N ILE A 731 -19.26 17.20 -12.76
CA ILE A 731 -19.66 16.90 -14.14
C ILE A 731 -19.98 18.18 -14.94
N PHE A 732 -20.16 19.34 -14.28
CA PHE A 732 -20.58 20.60 -14.93
C PHE A 732 -19.64 21.78 -14.71
N LEU A 733 -18.48 21.60 -14.07
CA LEU A 733 -17.43 22.62 -14.20
C LEU A 733 -16.97 22.62 -15.65
N ASN A 734 -17.24 23.72 -16.35
CA ASN A 734 -16.57 24.01 -17.61
C ASN A 734 -15.10 24.34 -17.29
N THR A 735 -14.30 23.30 -17.02
CA THR A 735 -12.88 23.40 -16.67
C THR A 735 -12.04 23.90 -17.84
N ASP A 736 -12.61 24.03 -19.04
CA ASP A 736 -11.90 24.54 -20.21
C ASP A 736 -11.46 26.00 -20.03
N ASN A 737 -12.10 26.73 -19.09
CA ASN A 737 -11.77 28.13 -18.77
C ASN A 737 -10.86 28.30 -17.54
N LEU A 738 -10.44 27.22 -16.88
CA LEU A 738 -9.57 27.27 -15.71
C LEU A 738 -8.18 26.73 -16.06
N ILE A 739 -7.17 27.58 -15.94
CA ILE A 739 -5.76 27.24 -16.24
C ILE A 739 -4.83 27.80 -15.17
N PHE A 740 -3.70 27.12 -14.94
CA PHE A 740 -2.63 27.66 -14.11
C PHE A 740 -1.79 28.65 -14.89
N SER A 741 -1.30 29.68 -14.20
CA SER A 741 -0.20 30.51 -14.71
C SER A 741 1.16 29.87 -14.44
N LYS A 742 2.20 30.33 -15.12
CA LYS A 742 3.58 29.85 -14.92
C LYS A 742 4.01 29.88 -13.46
N SER A 743 3.66 30.92 -12.71
CA SER A 743 4.07 31.03 -11.32
C SER A 743 3.37 30.01 -10.42
N LEU A 744 2.09 29.73 -10.67
CA LEU A 744 1.38 28.68 -9.93
C LEU A 744 1.89 27.28 -10.30
N VAL A 745 2.25 27.04 -11.57
CA VAL A 745 2.92 25.79 -11.97
C VAL A 745 4.29 25.67 -11.29
N THR A 746 5.04 26.76 -11.20
CA THR A 746 6.35 26.79 -10.51
C THR A 746 6.19 26.46 -9.03
N VAL A 747 5.14 26.96 -8.36
CA VAL A 747 4.80 26.55 -6.99
C VAL A 747 4.54 25.05 -6.91
N ILE A 748 3.72 24.48 -7.81
CA ILE A 748 3.44 23.03 -7.84
C ILE A 748 4.73 22.20 -7.96
N ILE A 749 5.66 22.60 -8.84
CA ILE A 749 6.95 21.92 -8.99
C ILE A 749 7.79 22.08 -7.72
N GLY A 750 7.86 23.29 -7.16
CA GLY A 750 8.63 23.57 -5.96
C GLY A 750 8.16 22.79 -4.73
N LEU A 751 6.86 22.49 -4.63
CA LEU A 751 6.30 21.67 -3.55
C LEU A 751 6.88 20.25 -3.52
N LEU A 752 7.46 19.74 -4.61
CA LEU A 752 8.20 18.46 -4.60
C LEU A 752 9.44 18.50 -3.70
N ALA A 753 10.01 19.68 -3.44
CA ALA A 753 11.22 19.85 -2.65
C ALA A 753 10.95 20.06 -1.14
N GLN A 754 9.70 20.14 -0.69
CA GLN A 754 9.38 20.30 0.72
C GLN A 754 9.43 18.96 1.48
N ASP A 755 9.57 19.01 2.81
CA ASP A 755 9.57 17.80 3.66
C ASP A 755 8.19 17.56 4.33
N SER A 756 7.21 18.45 4.12
CA SER A 756 5.80 18.30 4.51
C SER A 756 4.98 17.60 3.42
N ASP A 757 3.98 16.80 3.82
CA ASP A 757 3.01 16.08 2.96
C ASP A 757 3.46 15.76 1.51
N THR A 758 4.46 14.88 1.40
CA THR A 758 5.04 14.50 0.10
C THR A 758 4.05 13.76 -0.81
N TYR A 759 3.03 13.10 -0.25
CA TYR A 759 2.07 12.33 -1.04
C TYR A 759 1.21 13.24 -1.91
N LYS A 760 0.61 14.28 -1.30
CA LYS A 760 -0.24 15.23 -2.03
C LYS A 760 0.53 16.04 -3.06
N ALA A 761 1.74 16.51 -2.74
CA ALA A 761 2.59 17.20 -3.69
C ALA A 761 2.90 16.35 -4.94
N ASN A 762 3.26 15.07 -4.74
CA ASN A 762 3.51 14.13 -5.83
C ASN A 762 2.26 13.92 -6.69
N PHE A 763 1.10 13.70 -6.06
CA PHE A 763 -0.16 13.49 -6.76
C PHE A 763 -0.53 14.68 -7.67
N ILE A 764 -0.41 15.91 -7.16
CA ILE A 764 -0.75 17.13 -7.92
C ILE A 764 0.22 17.31 -9.09
N PHE A 765 1.52 17.08 -8.87
CA PHE A 765 2.53 17.12 -9.93
C PHE A 765 2.21 16.10 -11.03
N GLU A 766 2.01 14.82 -10.67
CA GLU A 766 1.69 13.75 -11.63
C GLU A 766 0.41 14.06 -12.42
N LYS A 767 -0.63 14.57 -11.76
CA LYS A 767 -1.88 14.99 -12.39
C LYS A 767 -1.66 16.10 -13.44
N ASN A 768 -0.78 17.06 -13.15
CA ASN A 768 -0.49 18.16 -14.08
C ASN A 768 0.44 17.73 -15.24
N VAL A 769 1.33 16.74 -15.03
CA VAL A 769 2.06 16.07 -16.13
C VAL A 769 1.09 15.32 -17.05
N LYS A 770 0.19 14.49 -16.50
CA LYS A 770 -0.87 13.78 -17.25
C LYS A 770 -1.86 14.71 -17.98
N LYS A 771 -1.90 16.00 -17.63
CA LYS A 771 -2.73 17.01 -18.32
C LYS A 771 -1.95 17.79 -19.39
N GLY A 772 -0.64 17.54 -19.54
CA GLY A 772 0.26 18.31 -20.39
C GLY A 772 0.53 19.73 -19.88
N ILE A 773 0.23 20.05 -18.62
CA ILE A 773 0.47 21.37 -18.02
C ILE A 773 1.94 21.50 -17.57
N ILE A 774 2.52 20.40 -17.07
CA ILE A 774 3.95 20.33 -16.75
C ILE A 774 4.62 19.44 -17.79
N ASP A 775 5.52 20.04 -18.56
CA ASP A 775 6.39 19.38 -19.52
C ASP A 775 7.87 19.62 -19.19
N ALA A 776 8.77 19.09 -20.03
CA ALA A 776 10.21 19.22 -19.83
C ALA A 776 10.69 20.69 -19.87
N ASP A 777 10.10 21.54 -20.72
CA ASP A 777 10.46 22.97 -20.80
C ASP A 777 10.03 23.73 -19.53
N THR A 778 8.81 23.48 -19.07
CA THR A 778 8.30 24.04 -17.81
C THR A 778 9.15 23.60 -16.62
N MET A 779 9.55 22.32 -16.59
CA MET A 779 10.45 21.80 -15.58
C MET A 779 11.83 22.45 -15.65
N ARG A 780 12.38 22.67 -16.85
CA ARG A 780 13.67 23.35 -17.07
C ARG A 780 13.65 24.78 -16.53
N LYS A 781 12.60 25.54 -16.86
CA LYS A 781 12.42 26.92 -16.38
C LYS A 781 12.35 26.97 -14.85
N ALA A 782 11.64 26.03 -14.24
CA ALA A 782 11.53 25.94 -12.78
C ALA A 782 12.87 25.58 -12.11
N ILE A 783 13.60 24.58 -12.60
CA ILE A 783 14.90 24.22 -11.98
C ILE A 783 15.94 25.33 -12.11
N ILE A 784 16.00 26.03 -13.25
CA ILE A 784 16.90 27.18 -13.41
C ILE A 784 16.62 28.24 -12.36
N LEU A 785 15.34 28.58 -12.13
CA LEU A 785 14.95 29.50 -11.06
C LEU A 785 15.33 28.97 -9.67
N PHE A 786 15.11 27.68 -9.40
CA PHE A 786 15.33 27.11 -8.07
C PHE A 786 16.80 27.03 -7.67
N LEU A 787 17.71 26.93 -8.63
CA LEU A 787 19.15 26.87 -8.36
C LEU A 787 19.69 28.17 -7.73
N ASP A 788 18.97 29.29 -7.88
CA ASP A 788 19.31 30.57 -7.26
C ASP A 788 18.93 30.63 -5.75
N TYR A 789 18.18 29.65 -5.23
CA TYR A 789 17.66 29.66 -3.85
C TYR A 789 18.23 28.51 -3.00
N PRO A 790 19.12 28.79 -2.02
CA PRO A 790 19.81 27.75 -1.26
C PRO A 790 18.92 26.92 -0.33
N ASP A 791 17.75 27.43 0.05
CA ASP A 791 16.77 26.72 0.89
C ASP A 791 16.07 25.56 0.16
N LEU A 792 16.08 25.57 -1.18
CA LEU A 792 15.51 24.53 -2.01
C LEU A 792 16.62 23.60 -2.51
N SER A 793 16.58 22.34 -2.10
CA SER A 793 17.55 21.35 -2.57
C SER A 793 17.05 20.61 -3.82
N PRO A 794 17.74 20.70 -4.97
CA PRO A 794 17.37 19.96 -6.18
C PRO A 794 17.31 18.44 -5.99
N ALA A 795 18.12 17.90 -5.08
CA ALA A 795 18.10 16.48 -4.73
C ALA A 795 16.74 16.00 -4.19
N LYS A 796 15.93 16.90 -3.64
CA LYS A 796 14.59 16.56 -3.15
C LYS A 796 13.57 16.47 -4.28
N LEU A 797 13.69 17.28 -5.33
CA LEU A 797 12.80 17.25 -6.50
C LEU A 797 12.81 15.87 -7.18
N ILE A 798 13.99 15.27 -7.32
CA ILE A 798 14.17 13.97 -7.99
C ILE A 798 13.78 12.76 -7.14
N ARG A 799 13.30 12.95 -5.89
CA ARG A 799 12.81 11.83 -5.05
C ARG A 799 11.65 11.10 -5.71
N LEU A 800 10.81 11.81 -6.46
CA LEU A 800 9.68 11.22 -7.18
C LEU A 800 10.15 10.33 -8.34
N LEU A 801 11.23 10.71 -9.03
CA LEU A 801 11.81 9.94 -10.14
C LEU A 801 12.31 8.55 -9.71
N GLU A 802 12.70 8.38 -8.45
CA GLU A 802 13.06 7.07 -7.88
C GLU A 802 11.90 6.09 -7.84
N LYS A 803 10.69 6.62 -7.66
CA LYS A 803 9.45 5.84 -7.54
C LYS A 803 8.69 5.75 -8.86
N LYS A 804 9.03 6.61 -9.83
CA LYS A 804 8.29 6.80 -11.08
C LYS A 804 9.26 6.99 -12.25
N PRO A 805 9.88 5.91 -12.76
CA PRO A 805 10.84 5.97 -13.87
C PRO A 805 10.28 6.63 -15.13
N SER A 806 8.98 6.47 -15.40
CA SER A 806 8.29 7.06 -16.56
C SER A 806 8.30 8.60 -16.59
N LEU A 807 8.67 9.26 -15.48
CA LEU A 807 8.83 10.71 -15.42
C LEU A 807 10.23 11.17 -15.85
N LEU A 808 11.13 10.26 -16.25
CA LEU A 808 12.48 10.58 -16.68
C LEU A 808 12.52 11.66 -17.77
N PRO A 809 11.66 11.68 -18.80
CA PRO A 809 11.66 12.75 -19.81
C PRO A 809 11.40 14.14 -19.20
N ILE A 810 10.56 14.21 -18.16
CA ILE A 810 10.21 15.46 -17.47
C ILE A 810 11.33 15.90 -16.54
N PHE A 811 11.99 14.97 -15.86
CA PHE A 811 13.09 15.27 -14.91
C PHE A 811 14.47 15.36 -15.56
N CYS A 812 14.64 14.94 -16.81
CA CYS A 812 15.92 15.01 -17.52
C CYS A 812 16.54 16.42 -17.51
N PRO A 813 15.77 17.51 -17.76
CA PRO A 813 16.26 18.88 -17.59
C PRO A 813 16.80 19.18 -16.18
N VAL A 814 16.22 18.61 -15.13
CA VAL A 814 16.73 18.77 -13.76
C VAL A 814 18.12 18.19 -13.62
N LEU A 815 18.35 17.00 -14.17
CA LEU A 815 19.65 16.34 -14.13
C LEU A 815 20.72 17.17 -14.87
N ILE A 816 20.36 17.65 -16.07
CA ILE A 816 21.27 18.40 -16.95
C ILE A 816 21.59 19.78 -16.36
N GLU A 817 20.59 20.58 -16.00
CA GLU A 817 20.80 21.94 -15.50
C GLU A 817 21.53 21.94 -14.15
N CYS A 818 21.27 20.97 -13.28
CA CYS A 818 22.02 20.81 -12.03
C CYS A 818 23.52 20.54 -12.26
N ILE A 819 23.84 19.65 -13.20
CA ILE A 819 25.23 19.31 -13.54
C ILE A 819 25.91 20.52 -14.20
N LYS A 820 25.21 21.22 -15.09
CA LYS A 820 25.70 22.44 -15.73
C LYS A 820 25.98 23.55 -14.72
N PHE A 821 25.05 23.79 -13.80
CA PHE A 821 25.21 24.77 -12.72
C PHE A 821 26.44 24.46 -11.86
N VAL A 822 26.56 23.22 -11.37
CA VAL A 822 27.72 22.85 -10.53
C VAL A 822 29.02 22.86 -11.33
N GLY A 823 29.02 22.50 -12.61
CA GLY A 823 30.18 22.64 -13.48
C GLY A 823 30.66 24.09 -13.60
N ASN A 824 29.72 25.05 -13.71
CA ASN A 824 30.04 26.48 -13.71
C ASN A 824 30.62 26.95 -12.37
N LEU A 825 30.06 26.50 -11.25
CA LEU A 825 30.61 26.77 -9.90
C LEU A 825 32.05 26.24 -9.79
N VAL A 826 32.31 25.03 -10.27
CA VAL A 826 33.65 24.42 -10.26
C VAL A 826 34.63 25.25 -11.10
N LYS A 827 34.22 25.75 -12.27
CA LYS A 827 35.05 26.65 -13.10
C LYS A 827 35.41 27.95 -12.38
N GLN A 828 34.48 28.47 -11.57
CA GLN A 828 34.65 29.67 -10.77
C GLN A 828 35.47 29.42 -9.49
N GLY A 829 35.87 28.17 -9.22
CA GLY A 829 36.61 27.79 -8.02
C GLY A 829 35.75 27.69 -6.76
N GLU A 830 34.42 27.66 -6.90
CA GLU A 830 33.49 27.55 -5.80
C GLU A 830 33.35 26.11 -5.27
N LYS A 831 32.78 25.99 -4.06
CA LYS A 831 32.62 24.70 -3.40
C LYS A 831 31.51 23.88 -4.06
N ILE A 832 31.83 22.63 -4.41
CA ILE A 832 30.85 21.65 -4.92
C ILE A 832 29.75 21.42 -3.88
N PRO A 833 28.47 21.69 -4.20
CA PRO A 833 27.36 21.47 -3.28
C PRO A 833 27.15 19.99 -2.98
N ALA A 834 26.88 19.63 -1.72
CA ALA A 834 26.73 18.22 -1.32
C ALA A 834 25.59 17.49 -2.04
N TRP A 835 24.51 18.21 -2.39
CA TRP A 835 23.32 17.67 -3.04
C TRP A 835 23.58 17.12 -4.46
N ILE A 836 24.67 17.54 -5.14
CA ILE A 836 25.00 17.06 -6.49
C ILE A 836 25.24 15.55 -6.52
N ASN A 837 25.71 14.96 -5.41
CA ASN A 837 25.92 13.52 -5.32
C ASN A 837 24.64 12.74 -5.64
N ARG A 838 23.48 13.24 -5.19
CA ARG A 838 22.20 12.57 -5.43
C ARG A 838 21.75 12.70 -6.88
N ILE A 839 22.01 13.85 -7.51
CA ILE A 839 21.76 14.06 -8.95
C ILE A 839 22.63 13.11 -9.77
N LEU A 840 23.94 13.03 -9.47
CA LEU A 840 24.86 12.12 -10.16
C LEU A 840 24.50 10.65 -9.96
N ASP A 841 24.05 10.25 -8.75
CA ASP A 841 23.53 8.89 -8.52
C ASP A 841 22.34 8.60 -9.44
N MET A 842 21.42 9.55 -9.58
CA MET A 842 20.26 9.40 -10.45
C MET A 842 20.65 9.30 -11.92
N SER A 843 21.55 10.16 -12.38
CA SER A 843 22.05 10.14 -13.75
C SER A 843 22.81 8.85 -14.07
N LEU A 844 23.58 8.31 -13.11
CA LEU A 844 24.25 7.01 -13.26
C LEU A 844 23.24 5.87 -13.38
N ASN A 845 22.22 5.85 -12.53
CA ASN A 845 21.18 4.83 -12.58
C ASN A 845 20.44 4.82 -13.93
N TYR A 846 20.19 5.99 -14.51
CA TYR A 846 19.49 6.13 -15.79
C TYR A 846 20.44 6.28 -16.99
N ALA A 847 21.75 6.10 -16.84
CA ALA A 847 22.73 6.32 -17.91
C ALA A 847 22.42 5.53 -19.20
N PRO A 848 22.00 4.24 -19.15
CA PRO A 848 21.62 3.51 -20.37
C PRO A 848 20.44 4.15 -21.12
N TYR A 849 19.42 4.62 -20.38
CA TYR A 849 18.25 5.30 -20.95
C TYR A 849 18.60 6.68 -21.49
N LEU A 850 19.43 7.44 -20.78
CA LEU A 850 19.88 8.77 -21.22
C LEU A 850 20.72 8.69 -22.50
N LYS A 851 21.59 7.68 -22.61
CA LYS A 851 22.37 7.40 -23.82
C LYS A 851 21.47 7.00 -24.99
N GLU A 852 20.50 6.10 -24.75
CA GLU A 852 19.53 5.70 -25.75
C GLU A 852 18.62 6.86 -26.18
N ALA A 853 18.26 7.76 -25.26
CA ALA A 853 17.49 8.96 -25.55
C ALA A 853 18.26 9.93 -26.46
N THR A 854 19.56 10.13 -26.21
CA THR A 854 20.45 10.84 -27.15
C THR A 854 20.46 10.18 -28.52
N ARG A 855 20.66 8.84 -28.58
CA ARG A 855 20.72 8.08 -29.84
C ARG A 855 19.44 8.20 -30.65
N ARG A 856 18.27 8.20 -30.00
CA ARG A 856 16.95 8.35 -30.63
C ARG A 856 16.57 9.81 -30.91
N GLY A 857 17.41 10.79 -30.54
CA GLY A 857 17.17 12.21 -30.80
C GLY A 857 16.15 12.87 -29.87
N TYR A 858 15.88 12.29 -28.69
CA TYR A 858 15.00 12.89 -27.69
C TYR A 858 15.67 14.03 -26.90
N LEU A 859 17.00 14.04 -26.83
CA LEU A 859 17.77 15.12 -26.23
C LEU A 859 18.24 16.09 -27.32
N THR A 860 18.18 17.39 -27.02
CA THR A 860 18.74 18.42 -27.89
C THR A 860 20.26 18.26 -27.99
N GLU A 861 20.86 18.78 -29.06
CA GLU A 861 22.33 18.73 -29.22
C GLU A 861 23.06 19.32 -27.99
N PRO A 862 22.68 20.49 -27.41
CA PRO A 862 23.31 20.98 -26.18
C PRO A 862 23.12 20.08 -24.96
N ASP A 863 21.95 19.46 -24.81
CA ASP A 863 21.65 18.56 -23.68
C ASP A 863 22.47 17.26 -23.77
N SER A 864 22.67 16.75 -24.99
CA SER A 864 23.44 15.52 -25.25
C SER A 864 24.92 15.66 -24.88
N GLN A 865 25.43 16.89 -24.79
CA GLN A 865 26.82 17.17 -24.42
C GLN A 865 27.06 17.16 -22.90
N TRP A 866 26.00 17.15 -22.08
CA TRP A 866 26.10 17.17 -20.61
C TRP A 866 27.08 18.25 -20.10
N GLN A 867 26.88 19.49 -20.55
CA GLN A 867 27.73 20.62 -20.17
C GLN A 867 27.94 20.69 -18.65
N GLY A 868 29.18 20.92 -18.21
CA GLY A 868 29.56 20.93 -16.80
C GLY A 868 30.00 19.58 -16.23
N LEU A 869 29.64 18.45 -16.86
CA LEU A 869 30.01 17.13 -16.35
C LEU A 869 31.52 16.89 -16.35
N ALA A 870 32.19 17.25 -17.45
CA ALA A 870 33.65 17.15 -17.56
C ALA A 870 34.37 18.06 -16.55
N ASP A 871 33.81 19.24 -16.28
CA ASP A 871 34.36 20.19 -15.32
C ASP A 871 34.34 19.62 -13.90
N ILE A 872 33.22 18.99 -13.50
CA ILE A 872 33.12 18.28 -12.22
C ILE A 872 34.09 17.10 -12.17
N ALA A 873 34.18 16.30 -13.24
CA ALA A 873 35.06 15.14 -13.32
C ALA A 873 36.57 15.50 -13.22
N GLN A 874 36.94 16.71 -13.65
CA GLN A 874 38.32 17.22 -13.62
C GLN A 874 38.63 18.08 -12.39
N ALA A 875 37.65 18.30 -11.50
CA ALA A 875 37.87 19.10 -10.30
C ALA A 875 39.00 18.54 -9.42
N LYS A 876 39.86 19.42 -8.91
CA LYS A 876 41.00 19.04 -8.03
C LYS A 876 40.56 18.47 -6.68
N ALA A 877 39.29 18.67 -6.29
CA ALA A 877 38.76 18.21 -5.02
C ALA A 877 38.64 16.67 -4.98
N LYS A 878 39.24 16.03 -3.97
CA LYS A 878 39.01 14.59 -3.71
C LYS A 878 37.62 14.41 -3.08
N SER A 879 36.59 14.20 -3.90
CA SER A 879 35.21 13.98 -3.43
C SER A 879 34.51 12.86 -4.19
N VAL A 880 33.50 12.25 -3.55
CA VAL A 880 32.66 11.21 -4.14
C VAL A 880 31.97 11.69 -5.43
N ALA A 881 31.58 12.97 -5.47
CA ALA A 881 30.94 13.58 -6.64
C ALA A 881 31.87 13.55 -7.87
N VAL A 882 33.16 13.79 -7.70
CA VAL A 882 34.15 13.76 -8.80
C VAL A 882 34.27 12.35 -9.38
N ASN A 883 34.32 11.33 -8.54
CA ASN A 883 34.38 9.93 -9.01
C ASN A 883 33.11 9.52 -9.76
N LYS A 884 31.93 9.90 -9.25
CA LYS A 884 30.65 9.64 -9.93
C LYS A 884 30.55 10.38 -11.26
N ALA A 885 31.03 11.63 -11.33
CA ALA A 885 31.06 12.39 -12.57
C ALA A 885 31.98 11.73 -13.62
N LYS A 886 33.15 11.21 -13.23
CA LYS A 886 34.02 10.43 -14.12
C LYS A 886 33.33 9.18 -14.66
N GLN A 887 32.71 8.40 -13.77
CA GLN A 887 31.97 7.20 -14.15
C GLN A 887 30.81 7.53 -15.12
N LEU A 888 30.06 8.58 -14.84
CA LEU A 888 28.95 9.00 -15.69
C LEU A 888 29.44 9.46 -17.07
N LEU A 889 30.54 10.21 -17.09
CA LEU A 889 31.19 10.65 -18.33
C LEU A 889 31.66 9.46 -19.19
N GLU A 890 32.13 8.38 -18.58
CA GLU A 890 32.51 7.16 -19.29
C GLU A 890 31.29 6.42 -19.87
N LEU A 891 30.18 6.35 -19.13
CA LEU A 891 28.96 5.67 -19.57
C LEU A 891 28.21 6.40 -20.69
N LEU A 892 28.28 7.73 -20.72
CA LEU A 892 27.58 8.57 -21.69
C LEU A 892 28.36 8.82 -22.98
N LYS A 893 29.66 8.50 -23.03
CA LYS A 893 30.42 8.35 -24.29
C LYS A 893 29.92 7.13 -25.05
#